data_AF-A0A359AZ04-F1
#
_entry.id   AF-A0A359AZ04-F1
#
_cell.length_a   1.000
_cell.length_b   1.000
_cell.length_c   1.000
_cell.angle_alpha   90.00
_cell.angle_beta   90.00
_cell.angle_gamma   90.00
#
_symmetry.space_group_name_H-M   'P 1'
#
loop_
_entity.id
_entity.type
_entity.pdbx_description
1 polymer ?
#
loop_
_entity_poly.entity_id
_entity_poly.type
_entity_poly.pdbx_seq_one_letter_code
_entity_poly.pdbx_strand_id
1 'polypeptide(L)'
;MQFTDLHWTSGKEYTEYNDSTVFLMEKLITLERPDLVIITGDIVISKGALEGWKQIIQPMIHTKTPFAVTFGNHDVEADMSKSQVMEFLKNTPYNMTYDADKDIDGYGNCTLRIGSSDDEKNDNWIIYLFDSHSYPEDKTLGTYDWIKNSQIQWYRQQSKTVTRKNGKIVPSLAFFHIPTPEYEIARHLDYTLGNKSEQVCSPVLNSGLITSFIENKDVMGTFVGHDHNNDYIVAPEGKICLAYGRKTGYVSAYKEILERGARVIDLYENERRFDTYIRTLSGKFFDYTFEQKLTADNYPTSQGTFIQDHLVANWNDAQWQKELKALKEAGMQYLIFGPTLHTGKDNVIKSPYPSNLTTKKNAEKDLVEMCLRNTQKAGLKVFLGLNFHERWWEGNYDEDWLLQQMEIGNRVADELIEKYKKRYGKTMYGWYWVWEVANIDQLSQKEYKDALVNALNINLKHLHAVSPDMPFMLCPFMNYRIGTAKEYAQLWEYVFSKAHFQSGDIFAPQDCVGAGGLNKEMIPEWFGELNHAVNTKPGLLFWSDAETFDQQFWVPAPLNRFVEQMRLASPYVSKIITFAYSHYYSPNIVNEQYHKAYLQYFKNGQLPDILPPPAVSEIIVKTEREDTYLEWKAPDDTSTITGYYIYRDGELIGNRPLDSKNKYKNEFIDKKSMKGRKHLYEISAYNCMGGESAKLNAQDATN
;
A
#
# COMPACT_ATOMS: atom_id res chain seq x y z
N MET A 1 -19.93 8.01 4.66
CA MET A 1 -21.02 7.08 4.26
C MET A 1 -21.82 7.70 3.14
N GLN A 2 -22.19 6.93 2.12
CA GLN A 2 -22.99 7.36 0.96
C GLN A 2 -24.38 6.72 1.00
N PHE A 3 -25.42 7.55 0.91
CA PHE A 3 -26.78 7.12 0.59
C PHE A 3 -27.16 7.61 -0.81
N THR A 4 -28.00 6.87 -1.52
CA THR A 4 -28.33 7.19 -2.91
C THR A 4 -29.72 6.69 -3.27
N ASP A 5 -30.37 7.35 -4.23
CA ASP A 5 -31.63 6.89 -4.84
C ASP A 5 -32.72 6.66 -3.78
N LEU A 6 -32.94 7.67 -2.92
CA LEU A 6 -33.89 7.62 -1.81
C LEU A 6 -35.35 7.54 -2.28
N HIS A 7 -35.65 8.16 -3.42
CA HIS A 7 -36.95 8.11 -4.10
C HIS A 7 -38.12 8.46 -3.18
N TRP A 8 -37.94 9.46 -2.31
CA TRP A 8 -39.04 9.89 -1.45
C TRP A 8 -40.22 10.33 -2.33
N THR A 9 -41.38 9.74 -2.06
CA THR A 9 -42.59 9.94 -2.88
C THR A 9 -43.79 10.29 -2.00
N SER A 10 -44.53 11.35 -2.34
CA SER A 10 -45.73 11.75 -1.62
C SER A 10 -46.91 10.84 -1.93
N GLY A 11 -47.75 10.58 -0.94
CA GLY A 11 -48.91 9.71 -1.06
C GLY A 11 -49.05 8.81 0.16
N LYS A 12 -50.28 8.40 0.47
CA LYS A 12 -50.54 7.55 1.65
C LYS A 12 -49.97 6.15 1.43
N GLU A 13 -50.03 5.66 0.21
CA GLU A 13 -49.47 4.39 -0.25
C GLU A 13 -47.93 4.33 -0.15
N TYR A 14 -47.25 5.48 -0.11
CA TYR A 14 -45.79 5.56 -0.03
C TYR A 14 -45.25 5.82 1.38
N THR A 15 -46.14 6.10 2.35
CA THR A 15 -45.75 6.52 3.70
C THR A 15 -44.87 5.47 4.40
N GLU A 16 -45.27 4.19 4.39
CA GLU A 16 -44.48 3.12 5.02
C GLU A 16 -43.10 2.93 4.37
N TYR A 17 -42.99 3.14 3.06
CA TYR A 17 -41.71 3.03 2.34
C TYR A 17 -40.79 4.21 2.67
N ASN A 18 -41.32 5.43 2.75
CA ASN A 18 -40.55 6.60 3.16
C ASN A 18 -40.07 6.47 4.61
N ASP A 19 -40.95 6.03 5.52
CA ASP A 19 -40.61 5.79 6.93
C ASP A 19 -39.52 4.72 7.05
N SER A 20 -39.61 3.64 6.26
CA SER A 20 -38.59 2.59 6.22
C SER A 20 -37.23 3.11 5.71
N THR A 21 -37.25 4.04 4.74
CA THR A 21 -36.03 4.66 4.20
C THR A 21 -35.36 5.53 5.26
N VAL A 22 -36.11 6.40 5.93
CA VAL A 22 -35.62 7.27 7.02
C VAL A 22 -35.10 6.42 8.19
N PHE A 23 -35.84 5.38 8.57
CA PHE A 23 -35.42 4.43 9.60
C PHE A 23 -34.10 3.73 9.24
N LEU A 24 -33.98 3.22 8.01
CA LEU A 24 -32.75 2.58 7.54
C LEU A 24 -31.57 3.54 7.65
N MET A 25 -31.71 4.76 7.12
CA MET A 25 -30.64 5.78 7.18
C MET A 25 -30.20 6.04 8.62
N GLU A 26 -31.15 6.30 9.53
CA GLU A 26 -30.83 6.59 10.93
C GLU A 26 -30.16 5.40 11.63
N LYS A 27 -30.60 4.17 11.33
CA LYS A 27 -29.97 2.95 11.85
C LYS A 27 -28.56 2.76 11.33
N LEU A 28 -28.31 2.94 10.03
CA LEU A 28 -26.97 2.75 9.48
C LEU A 28 -26.00 3.82 9.97
N ILE A 29 -26.45 5.08 10.08
CA ILE A 29 -25.64 6.16 10.69
C ILE A 29 -25.30 5.82 12.15
N THR A 30 -26.26 5.31 12.92
CA THR A 30 -26.03 4.93 14.32
C THR A 30 -25.04 3.76 14.44
N LEU A 31 -25.12 2.78 13.54
CA LEU A 31 -24.26 1.59 13.57
C LEU A 31 -22.83 1.90 13.15
N GLU A 32 -22.64 2.63 12.05
CA GLU A 32 -21.30 2.90 11.50
C GLU A 32 -20.66 4.16 12.08
N ARG A 33 -21.46 5.08 12.65
CA ARG A 33 -21.01 6.38 13.19
C ARG A 33 -20.11 7.15 12.21
N PRO A 34 -20.57 7.42 10.98
CA PRO A 34 -19.76 8.09 9.98
C PRO A 34 -19.48 9.56 10.37
N ASP A 35 -18.28 10.05 10.05
CA ASP A 35 -17.93 11.47 10.23
C ASP A 35 -18.63 12.40 9.22
N LEU A 36 -19.05 11.84 8.08
CA LEU A 36 -19.74 12.55 7.01
C LEU A 36 -20.71 11.61 6.27
N VAL A 37 -21.91 12.11 6.00
CA VAL A 37 -22.88 11.51 5.08
C VAL A 37 -22.88 12.27 3.75
N ILE A 38 -22.85 11.55 2.63
CA ILE A 38 -23.04 12.12 1.29
C ILE A 38 -24.30 11.49 0.69
N ILE A 39 -25.28 12.30 0.31
CA ILE A 39 -26.49 11.84 -0.39
C ILE A 39 -26.32 12.11 -1.88
N THR A 40 -26.28 11.06 -2.70
CA THR A 40 -26.00 11.19 -4.14
C THR A 40 -27.24 11.04 -5.01
N GLY A 41 -28.05 12.10 -5.09
CA GLY A 41 -29.13 12.27 -6.08
C GLY A 41 -30.34 11.33 -5.96
N ASP A 42 -31.37 11.68 -6.72
CA ASP A 42 -32.70 11.05 -6.77
C ASP A 42 -33.30 10.88 -5.37
N ILE A 43 -33.43 12.03 -4.69
CA ILE A 43 -33.70 12.12 -3.27
C ILE A 43 -35.19 12.27 -3.04
N VAL A 44 -35.79 13.29 -3.65
CA VAL A 44 -37.21 13.62 -3.54
C VAL A 44 -37.76 13.80 -4.94
N ILE A 45 -38.59 12.86 -5.39
CA ILE A 45 -38.91 12.67 -6.82
C ILE A 45 -40.37 13.00 -7.17
N SER A 46 -41.11 13.61 -6.24
CA SER A 46 -42.53 13.91 -6.42
C SER A 46 -42.92 15.22 -5.74
N LYS A 47 -44.19 15.62 -5.89
CA LYS A 47 -44.74 16.82 -5.23
C LYS A 47 -44.65 16.74 -3.70
N GLY A 48 -44.79 17.87 -3.03
CA GLY A 48 -44.62 17.96 -1.58
C GLY A 48 -43.14 17.93 -1.17
N ALA A 49 -42.25 18.41 -2.05
CA ALA A 49 -40.82 18.19 -1.93
C ALA A 49 -40.24 18.76 -0.64
N LEU A 50 -40.74 19.92 -0.18
CA LEU A 50 -40.28 20.52 1.09
C LEU A 50 -40.50 19.60 2.29
N GLU A 51 -41.62 18.87 2.32
CA GLU A 51 -41.90 17.92 3.39
C GLU A 51 -41.02 16.68 3.26
N GLY A 52 -40.83 16.17 2.04
CA GLY A 52 -39.89 15.09 1.79
C GLY A 52 -38.47 15.42 2.23
N TRP A 53 -37.97 16.60 1.87
CA TRP A 53 -36.67 17.10 2.29
C TRP A 53 -36.56 17.21 3.81
N LYS A 54 -37.59 17.73 4.50
CA LYS A 54 -37.62 17.77 5.96
C LYS A 54 -37.51 16.39 6.58
N GLN A 55 -38.13 15.36 6.00
CA GLN A 55 -38.06 13.98 6.50
C GLN A 55 -36.68 13.35 6.23
N ILE A 56 -36.17 13.48 5.01
CA ILE A 56 -34.88 12.91 4.59
C ILE A 56 -33.70 13.45 5.40
N ILE A 57 -33.73 14.71 5.83
CA ILE A 57 -32.64 15.29 6.64
C ILE A 57 -32.68 14.89 8.12
N GLN A 58 -33.82 14.39 8.63
CA GLN A 58 -33.96 14.09 10.07
C GLN A 58 -32.92 13.11 10.61
N PRO A 59 -32.57 12.00 9.91
CA PRO A 59 -31.54 11.08 10.39
C PRO A 59 -30.22 11.78 10.71
N MET A 60 -29.77 12.73 9.87
CA MET A 60 -28.53 13.47 10.08
C MET A 60 -28.66 14.50 11.20
N ILE A 61 -29.82 15.17 11.32
CA ILE A 61 -30.07 16.11 12.42
C ILE A 61 -30.10 15.40 13.77
N HIS A 62 -30.84 14.28 13.88
CA HIS A 62 -30.98 13.51 15.11
C HIS A 62 -29.65 12.93 15.58
N THR A 63 -28.85 12.40 14.65
CA THR A 63 -27.53 11.83 14.93
C THR A 63 -26.42 12.87 15.01
N LYS A 64 -26.71 14.14 14.66
CA LYS A 64 -25.76 15.26 14.59
C LYS A 64 -24.60 15.00 13.63
N THR A 65 -24.89 14.29 12.55
CA THR A 65 -23.90 13.89 11.55
C THR A 65 -23.84 14.93 10.43
N PRO A 66 -22.66 15.54 10.15
CA PRO A 66 -22.47 16.38 8.99
C PRO A 66 -22.89 15.69 7.70
N PHE A 67 -23.51 16.43 6.78
CA PHE A 67 -23.92 15.86 5.49
C PHE A 67 -23.76 16.81 4.31
N ALA A 68 -23.56 16.24 3.14
CA ALA A 68 -23.56 16.96 1.87
C ALA A 68 -24.40 16.22 0.82
N VAL A 69 -24.81 16.93 -0.23
CA VAL A 69 -25.79 16.45 -1.19
C VAL A 69 -25.37 16.76 -2.63
N THR A 70 -25.51 15.79 -3.53
CA THR A 70 -25.55 16.01 -4.98
C THR A 70 -26.96 15.71 -5.49
N PHE A 71 -27.34 16.34 -6.60
CA PHE A 71 -28.66 16.13 -7.22
C PHE A 71 -28.61 15.08 -8.33
N GLY A 72 -29.74 14.41 -8.54
CA GLY A 72 -29.99 13.50 -9.65
C GLY A 72 -30.97 14.06 -10.68
N ASN A 73 -31.35 13.21 -11.64
CA ASN A 73 -32.28 13.60 -12.71
C ASN A 73 -33.73 13.69 -12.23
N HIS A 74 -34.14 12.91 -11.23
CA HIS A 74 -35.50 12.97 -10.71
C HIS A 74 -35.73 14.14 -9.75
N ASP A 75 -34.67 14.74 -9.18
CA ASP A 75 -34.81 15.87 -8.26
C ASP A 75 -35.35 17.15 -8.93
N VAL A 76 -35.33 17.23 -10.27
CA VAL A 76 -35.98 18.34 -11.01
C VAL A 76 -37.43 18.08 -11.37
N GLU A 77 -37.93 16.85 -11.15
CA GLU A 77 -39.31 16.45 -11.47
C GLU A 77 -40.29 16.76 -10.32
N ALA A 78 -39.75 17.07 -9.14
CA ALA A 78 -40.48 17.51 -7.96
C ALA A 78 -40.98 18.96 -8.08
N ASP A 79 -41.76 19.43 -7.10
CA ASP A 79 -42.30 20.80 -7.07
C ASP A 79 -41.35 21.85 -6.44
N MET A 80 -40.06 21.51 -6.28
CA MET A 80 -38.97 22.43 -5.92
C MET A 80 -37.83 22.35 -6.93
N SER A 81 -37.30 23.50 -7.37
CA SER A 81 -36.06 23.53 -8.16
C SER A 81 -34.84 23.21 -7.29
N LYS A 82 -33.74 22.75 -7.92
CA LYS A 82 -32.44 22.55 -7.23
C LYS A 82 -32.00 23.80 -6.44
N SER A 83 -32.20 25.00 -7.01
CA SER A 83 -31.91 26.27 -6.33
C SER A 83 -32.76 26.52 -5.07
N GLN A 84 -34.05 26.19 -5.11
CA GLN A 84 -34.93 26.29 -3.94
C GLN A 84 -34.53 25.27 -2.86
N VAL A 85 -34.12 24.07 -3.26
CA VAL A 85 -33.57 23.08 -2.33
C VAL A 85 -32.27 23.58 -1.70
N MET A 86 -31.35 24.17 -2.47
CA MET A 86 -30.11 24.74 -1.93
C MET A 86 -30.37 25.85 -0.91
N GLU A 87 -31.35 26.72 -1.14
CA GLU A 87 -31.74 27.75 -0.16
C GLU A 87 -32.32 27.14 1.12
N PHE A 88 -33.06 26.03 1.01
CA PHE A 88 -33.51 25.26 2.18
C PHE A 88 -32.33 24.62 2.93
N LEU A 89 -31.42 23.94 2.23
CA LEU A 89 -30.27 23.24 2.80
C LEU A 89 -29.29 24.20 3.49
N LYS A 90 -29.10 25.41 2.95
CA LYS A 90 -28.28 26.46 3.55
C LYS A 90 -28.69 26.83 4.98
N ASN A 91 -29.98 26.70 5.29
CA ASN A 91 -30.56 26.98 6.60
C ASN A 91 -30.74 25.71 7.46
N THR A 92 -30.26 24.56 6.98
CA THR A 92 -30.41 23.26 7.64
C THR A 92 -29.17 22.95 8.49
N PRO A 93 -29.32 22.58 9.78
CA PRO A 93 -28.20 22.17 10.63
C PRO A 93 -27.40 21.01 10.02
N TYR A 94 -26.08 21.04 10.21
CA TYR A 94 -25.13 20.00 9.74
C TYR A 94 -24.98 19.87 8.21
N ASN A 95 -25.68 20.69 7.41
CA ASN A 95 -25.44 20.74 5.97
C ASN A 95 -24.06 21.36 5.68
N MET A 96 -23.31 20.69 4.81
CA MET A 96 -22.00 21.09 4.32
C MET A 96 -22.02 21.47 2.82
N THR A 97 -23.16 21.26 2.13
CA THR A 97 -23.31 21.57 0.70
C THR A 97 -23.41 23.07 0.48
N TYR A 98 -22.72 23.59 -0.54
CA TYR A 98 -22.80 24.98 -0.98
C TYR A 98 -22.55 25.09 -2.50
N ASP A 99 -22.81 26.23 -3.10
CA ASP A 99 -22.40 26.52 -4.49
C ASP A 99 -21.00 27.15 -4.48
N ALA A 100 -20.01 26.47 -5.04
CA ALA A 100 -18.61 26.94 -5.01
C ALA A 100 -18.37 28.19 -5.85
N ASP A 101 -19.07 28.32 -6.97
CA ASP A 101 -19.05 29.50 -7.83
C ASP A 101 -20.38 29.60 -8.56
N LYS A 102 -20.86 30.83 -8.73
CA LYS A 102 -22.10 31.15 -9.46
C LYS A 102 -21.95 31.00 -10.97
N ASP A 103 -20.71 31.00 -11.48
CA ASP A 103 -20.40 30.93 -12.91
C ASP A 103 -20.16 29.48 -13.38
N ILE A 104 -20.40 28.49 -12.51
CA ILE A 104 -20.34 27.06 -12.82
C ILE A 104 -21.75 26.53 -13.10
N ASP A 105 -21.87 25.66 -14.10
CA ASP A 105 -23.15 25.01 -14.41
C ASP A 105 -23.61 24.06 -13.29
N GLY A 106 -24.91 24.10 -12.97
CA GLY A 106 -25.55 23.24 -11.98
C GLY A 106 -25.52 23.81 -10.56
N TYR A 107 -25.98 23.02 -9.58
CA TYR A 107 -26.11 23.42 -8.17
C TYR A 107 -25.47 22.39 -7.23
N GLY A 108 -24.93 22.84 -6.10
CA GLY A 108 -24.28 22.00 -5.10
C GLY A 108 -22.87 21.55 -5.49
N ASN A 109 -22.29 22.11 -6.55
CA ASN A 109 -20.89 21.88 -6.89
C ASN A 109 -20.00 22.44 -5.78
N CYS A 110 -19.34 21.59 -4.98
CA CYS A 110 -18.55 22.04 -3.84
C CYS A 110 -17.32 21.19 -3.53
N THR A 111 -16.44 21.74 -2.70
CA THR A 111 -15.23 21.09 -2.22
C THR A 111 -15.24 21.01 -0.70
N LEU A 112 -15.20 19.80 -0.14
CA LEU A 112 -15.11 19.57 1.29
C LEU A 112 -13.68 19.14 1.64
N ARG A 113 -13.16 19.68 2.74
CA ARG A 113 -11.77 19.46 3.16
C ARG A 113 -11.76 18.69 4.48
N ILE A 114 -10.97 17.63 4.53
CA ILE A 114 -10.76 16.82 5.73
C ILE A 114 -9.32 17.10 6.19
N GLY A 115 -9.20 17.73 7.36
CA GLY A 115 -7.91 18.08 7.96
C GLY A 115 -7.14 16.88 8.49
N SER A 116 -5.84 17.05 8.70
CA SER A 116 -5.00 16.09 9.44
C SER A 116 -5.38 16.07 10.92
N SER A 117 -5.21 14.92 11.58
CA SER A 117 -5.46 14.77 13.02
C SER A 117 -4.46 15.55 13.89
N ASP A 118 -3.26 15.85 13.36
CA ASP A 118 -2.21 16.61 14.06
C ASP A 118 -2.29 18.13 13.78
N ASP A 119 -2.81 18.53 12.63
CA ASP A 119 -2.99 19.94 12.24
C ASP A 119 -4.12 20.10 11.21
N GLU A 120 -5.27 20.59 11.67
CA GLU A 120 -6.47 20.82 10.85
C GLU A 120 -6.23 21.81 9.69
N LYS A 121 -5.13 22.60 9.71
CA LYS A 121 -4.79 23.49 8.59
C LYS A 121 -4.22 22.76 7.39
N ASN A 122 -3.66 21.57 7.59
CA ASN A 122 -3.12 20.71 6.55
C ASN A 122 -4.21 19.77 6.06
N ASP A 123 -4.44 19.77 4.75
CA ASP A 123 -5.43 18.88 4.15
C ASP A 123 -4.88 17.46 4.08
N ASN A 124 -5.67 16.51 4.57
CA ASN A 124 -5.41 15.09 4.48
C ASN A 124 -6.22 14.45 3.34
N TRP A 125 -7.49 14.84 3.20
CA TRP A 125 -8.36 14.43 2.09
C TRP A 125 -9.21 15.58 1.57
N ILE A 126 -9.55 15.53 0.28
CA ILE A 126 -10.53 16.42 -0.37
C ILE A 126 -11.70 15.59 -0.91
N ILE A 127 -12.91 16.12 -0.80
CA ILE A 127 -14.09 15.55 -1.44
C ILE A 127 -14.66 16.58 -2.41
N TYR A 128 -14.83 16.19 -3.67
CA TYR A 128 -15.47 16.98 -4.71
C TYR A 128 -16.89 16.48 -4.93
N LEU A 129 -17.86 17.39 -4.94
CA LEU A 129 -19.26 17.12 -5.28
C LEU A 129 -19.56 17.79 -6.60
N PHE A 130 -20.17 17.07 -7.54
CA PHE A 130 -20.59 17.60 -8.83
C PHE A 130 -22.09 17.39 -9.05
N ASP A 131 -22.75 18.41 -9.61
CA ASP A 131 -24.06 18.25 -10.23
C ASP A 131 -23.90 17.53 -11.57
N SER A 132 -24.40 16.30 -11.69
CA SER A 132 -24.37 15.56 -12.95
C SER A 132 -25.48 15.97 -13.92
N HIS A 133 -26.26 17.01 -13.58
CA HIS A 133 -27.40 17.52 -14.35
C HIS A 133 -28.54 16.50 -14.40
N SER A 134 -29.42 16.61 -15.40
CA SER A 134 -30.62 15.79 -15.53
C SER A 134 -30.78 15.33 -16.98
N TYR A 135 -31.41 16.16 -17.82
CA TYR A 135 -31.70 15.86 -19.22
C TYR A 135 -31.22 17.01 -20.11
N PRO A 136 -30.53 16.74 -21.23
CA PRO A 136 -30.09 17.79 -22.14
C PRO A 136 -31.27 18.31 -22.98
N GLU A 137 -31.20 19.57 -23.40
CA GLU A 137 -32.17 20.13 -24.36
C GLU A 137 -32.13 19.39 -25.71
N ASP A 138 -30.92 19.08 -26.19
CA ASP A 138 -30.67 18.27 -27.38
C ASP A 138 -30.39 16.81 -27.00
N LYS A 139 -31.31 15.92 -27.34
CA LYS A 139 -31.25 14.48 -27.04
C LYS A 139 -30.58 13.65 -28.15
N THR A 140 -29.95 14.29 -29.14
CA THR A 140 -29.29 13.59 -30.26
C THR A 140 -28.22 12.60 -29.78
N LEU A 141 -27.55 12.89 -28.66
CA LEU A 141 -26.50 12.06 -28.07
C LEU A 141 -26.95 11.36 -26.77
N GLY A 142 -28.24 11.04 -26.68
CA GLY A 142 -28.79 10.24 -25.59
C GLY A 142 -29.71 11.02 -24.65
N THR A 143 -30.21 10.30 -23.64
CA THR A 143 -31.26 10.78 -22.73
C THR A 143 -30.72 11.62 -21.59
N TYR A 144 -29.57 11.22 -21.02
CA TYR A 144 -29.01 11.83 -19.82
C TYR A 144 -27.97 12.88 -20.18
N ASP A 145 -27.93 13.93 -19.37
CA ASP A 145 -26.97 15.02 -19.56
C ASP A 145 -25.59 14.65 -18.97
N TRP A 146 -24.59 15.51 -19.19
CA TRP A 146 -23.21 15.31 -18.75
C TRP A 146 -22.69 16.50 -17.94
N ILE A 147 -21.68 16.22 -17.10
CA ILE A 147 -20.93 17.24 -16.38
C ILE A 147 -20.27 18.20 -17.37
N LYS A 148 -20.51 19.50 -17.20
CA LYS A 148 -20.15 20.55 -18.16
C LYS A 148 -18.69 20.93 -18.06
N ASN A 149 -18.17 21.54 -19.12
CA ASN A 149 -16.78 21.99 -19.14
C ASN A 149 -16.48 23.02 -18.04
N SER A 150 -17.43 23.89 -17.67
CA SER A 150 -17.26 24.85 -16.56
C SER A 150 -16.91 24.14 -15.23
N GLN A 151 -17.62 23.05 -14.91
CA GLN A 151 -17.38 22.21 -13.74
C GLN A 151 -16.00 21.53 -13.80
N ILE A 152 -15.59 21.04 -14.97
CA ILE A 152 -14.27 20.41 -15.15
C ILE A 152 -13.15 21.44 -14.97
N GLN A 153 -13.30 22.64 -15.54
CA GLN A 153 -12.31 23.72 -15.37
C GLN A 153 -12.23 24.20 -13.92
N TRP A 154 -13.38 24.31 -13.23
CA TRP A 154 -13.42 24.60 -11.81
C TRP A 154 -12.65 23.54 -11.00
N TYR A 155 -12.91 22.24 -11.22
CA TYR A 155 -12.19 21.18 -10.53
C TYR A 155 -10.68 21.28 -10.76
N ARG A 156 -10.23 21.43 -12.01
CA ARG A 156 -8.79 21.58 -12.34
C ARG A 156 -8.17 22.75 -11.58
N GLN A 157 -8.90 23.85 -11.43
CA GLN A 157 -8.45 25.01 -10.67
C GLN A 157 -8.40 24.74 -9.16
N GLN A 158 -9.39 24.04 -8.59
CA GLN A 158 -9.39 23.65 -7.17
C GLN A 158 -8.23 22.69 -6.86
N SER A 159 -8.04 21.66 -7.67
CA SER A 159 -6.96 20.69 -7.51
C SER A 159 -5.58 21.35 -7.47
N LYS A 160 -5.31 22.27 -8.40
CA LYS A 160 -4.09 23.08 -8.43
C LYS A 160 -3.95 23.96 -7.20
N THR A 161 -5.04 24.56 -6.73
CA THR A 161 -5.06 25.45 -5.56
C THR A 161 -4.74 24.67 -4.29
N VAL A 162 -5.38 23.52 -4.08
CA VAL A 162 -5.12 22.62 -2.96
C VAL A 162 -3.67 22.12 -2.99
N THR A 163 -3.20 21.69 -4.15
CA THR A 163 -1.82 21.18 -4.31
C THR A 163 -0.79 22.25 -3.95
N ARG A 164 -0.97 23.48 -4.46
CA ARG A 164 -0.08 24.60 -4.13
C ARG A 164 -0.13 24.96 -2.64
N LYS A 165 -1.32 24.96 -2.04
CA LYS A 165 -1.48 25.27 -0.62
C LYS A 165 -0.74 24.27 0.27
N ASN A 166 -0.84 22.98 -0.04
CA ASN A 166 -0.30 21.91 0.80
C ASN A 166 1.14 21.51 0.42
N GLY A 167 1.67 22.01 -0.70
CA GLY A 167 2.99 21.64 -1.23
C GLY A 167 3.07 20.20 -1.73
N LYS A 168 1.94 19.48 -1.78
CA LYS A 168 1.80 18.08 -2.22
C LYS A 168 0.41 17.86 -2.81
N ILE A 169 0.28 16.84 -3.65
CA ILE A 169 -1.02 16.38 -4.15
C ILE A 169 -1.77 15.71 -2.99
N VAL A 170 -2.96 16.21 -2.67
CA VAL A 170 -3.80 15.68 -1.59
C VAL A 170 -4.73 14.60 -2.14
N PRO A 171 -4.82 13.40 -1.53
CA PRO A 171 -5.79 12.38 -1.91
C PRO A 171 -7.22 12.93 -1.95
N SER A 172 -7.97 12.58 -3.00
CA SER A 172 -9.31 13.11 -3.20
C SER A 172 -10.31 12.06 -3.67
N LEU A 173 -11.60 12.27 -3.37
CA LEU A 173 -12.71 11.49 -3.91
C LEU A 173 -13.71 12.42 -4.61
N ALA A 174 -14.46 11.90 -5.59
CA ALA A 174 -15.53 12.63 -6.27
C ALA A 174 -16.87 11.93 -6.14
N PHE A 175 -17.94 12.70 -5.95
CA PHE A 175 -19.31 12.22 -5.84
C PHE A 175 -20.20 12.97 -6.83
N PHE A 176 -21.03 12.22 -7.54
CA PHE A 176 -22.02 12.74 -8.50
C PHE A 176 -23.07 11.65 -8.78
N HIS A 177 -24.26 12.00 -9.27
CA HIS A 177 -25.34 11.02 -9.32
C HIS A 177 -25.31 10.14 -10.58
N ILE A 178 -25.34 10.74 -11.77
CA ILE A 178 -25.38 10.01 -13.05
C ILE A 178 -23.95 9.53 -13.41
N PRO A 179 -23.75 8.23 -13.66
CA PRO A 179 -22.44 7.67 -14.01
C PRO A 179 -21.87 8.28 -15.30
N THR A 180 -20.54 8.36 -15.41
CA THR A 180 -19.87 8.71 -16.68
C THR A 180 -19.81 7.50 -17.63
N PRO A 181 -19.55 7.70 -18.94
CA PRO A 181 -19.48 6.57 -19.90
C PRO A 181 -18.47 5.47 -19.51
N GLU A 182 -17.40 5.83 -18.80
CA GLU A 182 -16.38 4.91 -18.32
C GLU A 182 -16.93 3.82 -17.39
N TYR A 183 -18.03 4.07 -16.67
CA TYR A 183 -18.66 3.08 -15.80
C TYR A 183 -19.20 1.88 -16.60
N GLU A 184 -19.81 2.11 -17.77
CA GLU A 184 -20.32 1.02 -18.60
C GLU A 184 -19.17 0.18 -19.17
N ILE A 185 -18.07 0.83 -19.57
CA ILE A 185 -16.86 0.13 -20.03
C ILE A 185 -16.32 -0.75 -18.90
N ALA A 186 -16.20 -0.18 -17.69
CA ALA A 186 -15.63 -0.86 -16.54
C ALA A 186 -16.52 -2.01 -16.02
N ARG A 187 -17.84 -1.93 -16.21
CA ARG A 187 -18.80 -2.98 -15.82
C ARG A 187 -18.47 -4.35 -16.44
N HIS A 188 -17.89 -4.36 -17.64
CA HIS A 188 -17.55 -5.58 -18.37
C HIS A 188 -16.20 -6.20 -17.99
N LEU A 189 -15.48 -5.61 -17.02
CA LEU A 189 -14.23 -6.19 -16.53
C LEU A 189 -14.51 -7.40 -15.61
N ASP A 190 -13.76 -8.48 -15.81
CA ASP A 190 -13.94 -9.76 -15.12
C ASP A 190 -13.69 -9.68 -13.60
N TYR A 191 -12.89 -8.72 -13.16
CA TYR A 191 -12.52 -8.49 -11.76
C TYR A 191 -13.38 -7.40 -11.08
N THR A 192 -14.53 -7.07 -11.65
CA THR A 192 -15.52 -6.17 -11.02
C THR A 192 -16.18 -6.86 -9.83
N LEU A 193 -16.17 -6.23 -8.66
CA LEU A 193 -16.78 -6.75 -7.44
C LEU A 193 -18.15 -6.10 -7.20
N GLY A 194 -19.16 -6.88 -6.81
CA GLY A 194 -20.52 -6.40 -6.54
C GLY A 194 -21.51 -6.67 -7.67
N ASN A 195 -22.74 -6.21 -7.53
CA ASN A 195 -23.82 -6.44 -8.48
C ASN A 195 -23.76 -5.43 -9.63
N LYS A 196 -23.89 -5.96 -10.85
CA LYS A 196 -23.79 -5.22 -12.12
C LYS A 196 -24.85 -5.65 -13.14
N SER A 197 -26.03 -5.99 -12.62
CA SER A 197 -27.08 -6.70 -13.37
C SER A 197 -27.85 -5.82 -14.35
N GLU A 198 -27.75 -4.49 -14.24
CA GLU A 198 -28.37 -3.58 -15.19
C GLU A 198 -27.33 -2.80 -15.98
N GLN A 199 -27.73 -2.35 -17.16
CA GLN A 199 -26.90 -1.50 -18.01
C GLN A 199 -26.73 -0.14 -17.35
N VAL A 200 -25.52 0.42 -17.42
CA VAL A 200 -25.22 1.76 -16.91
C VAL A 200 -25.94 2.83 -17.72
N CYS A 201 -26.79 3.60 -17.07
CA CYS A 201 -27.50 4.74 -17.67
C CYS A 201 -26.63 6.01 -17.63
N SER A 202 -25.59 6.05 -18.46
CA SER A 202 -24.70 7.22 -18.63
C SER A 202 -25.09 8.06 -19.86
N PRO A 203 -24.66 9.34 -19.95
CA PRO A 203 -24.66 10.06 -21.23
C PRO A 203 -23.83 9.29 -22.28
N VAL A 204 -24.13 9.44 -23.56
CA VAL A 204 -23.26 8.87 -24.63
C VAL A 204 -21.99 9.72 -24.80
N LEU A 205 -22.10 11.03 -24.54
CA LEU A 205 -20.98 11.96 -24.66
C LEU A 205 -20.03 11.83 -23.46
N ASN A 206 -18.75 11.64 -23.73
CA ASN A 206 -17.70 11.76 -22.73
C ASN A 206 -17.24 13.22 -22.63
N SER A 207 -17.47 13.87 -21.49
CA SER A 207 -17.08 15.27 -21.25
C SER A 207 -15.62 15.45 -20.84
N GLY A 208 -14.89 14.36 -20.53
CA GLY A 208 -13.47 14.37 -20.15
C GLY A 208 -13.21 14.50 -18.64
N LEU A 209 -14.22 14.29 -17.78
CA LEU A 209 -14.06 14.40 -16.32
C LEU A 209 -13.03 13.40 -15.77
N ILE A 210 -13.17 12.10 -16.08
CA ILE A 210 -12.22 11.08 -15.62
C ILE A 210 -10.81 11.35 -16.16
N THR A 211 -10.71 11.82 -17.41
CA THR A 211 -9.42 12.24 -17.98
C THR A 211 -8.79 13.37 -17.15
N SER A 212 -9.59 14.35 -16.72
CA SER A 212 -9.09 15.43 -15.86
C SER A 212 -8.59 14.94 -14.50
N PHE A 213 -9.23 13.91 -13.92
CA PHE A 213 -8.78 13.26 -12.69
C PHE A 213 -7.43 12.56 -12.87
N ILE A 214 -7.25 11.84 -13.99
CA ILE A 214 -5.97 11.20 -14.33
C ILE A 214 -4.86 12.25 -14.49
N GLU A 215 -5.14 13.37 -15.16
CA GLU A 215 -4.16 14.44 -15.39
C GLU A 215 -3.71 15.14 -14.09
N ASN A 216 -4.63 15.39 -13.15
CA ASN A 216 -4.33 16.11 -11.90
C ASN A 216 -3.94 15.18 -10.74
N LYS A 217 -4.24 13.87 -10.84
CA LYS A 217 -3.76 12.78 -9.97
C LYS A 217 -4.23 12.82 -8.51
N ASP A 218 -5.04 13.80 -8.12
CA ASP A 218 -5.56 13.91 -6.76
C ASP A 218 -6.72 12.94 -6.53
N VAL A 219 -7.69 12.87 -7.45
CA VAL A 219 -8.89 12.02 -7.36
C VAL A 219 -8.54 10.55 -7.59
N MET A 220 -8.84 9.75 -6.57
CA MET A 220 -8.55 8.32 -6.51
C MET A 220 -9.78 7.44 -6.72
N GLY A 221 -10.97 7.98 -6.49
CA GLY A 221 -12.21 7.23 -6.62
C GLY A 221 -13.40 8.13 -6.90
N THR A 222 -14.35 7.62 -7.66
CA THR A 222 -15.62 8.25 -7.97
C THR A 222 -16.77 7.40 -7.47
N PHE A 223 -17.80 8.04 -6.93
CA PHE A 223 -18.94 7.38 -6.29
C PHE A 223 -20.26 7.92 -6.84
N VAL A 224 -21.09 7.02 -7.37
CA VAL A 224 -22.32 7.36 -8.12
C VAL A 224 -23.57 6.65 -7.61
N GLY A 225 -24.73 7.05 -8.13
CA GLY A 225 -26.05 6.46 -7.86
C GLY A 225 -26.73 6.02 -9.15
N HIS A 226 -28.03 6.33 -9.29
CA HIS A 226 -28.82 6.30 -10.53
C HIS A 226 -29.32 4.90 -10.96
N ASP A 227 -28.42 3.93 -11.05
CA ASP A 227 -28.78 2.57 -11.47
C ASP A 227 -29.01 1.70 -10.21
N HIS A 228 -30.27 1.34 -9.91
CA HIS A 228 -30.70 0.78 -8.63
C HIS A 228 -30.27 -0.66 -8.30
N ASN A 229 -29.99 -1.46 -9.33
CA ASN A 229 -29.41 -2.79 -9.26
C ASN A 229 -27.91 -2.78 -9.48
N ASN A 230 -27.23 -1.64 -9.53
CA ASN A 230 -25.78 -1.58 -9.55
C ASN A 230 -25.25 -1.12 -8.19
N ASP A 231 -24.30 -1.88 -7.63
CA ASP A 231 -23.53 -1.49 -6.44
C ASP A 231 -22.07 -1.92 -6.57
N TYR A 232 -21.63 -2.15 -7.80
CA TYR A 232 -20.31 -2.66 -8.08
C TYR A 232 -19.21 -1.62 -7.85
N ILE A 233 -17.99 -2.13 -7.73
CA ILE A 233 -16.75 -1.39 -7.60
C ILE A 233 -15.67 -2.04 -8.45
N VAL A 234 -14.87 -1.21 -9.12
CA VAL A 234 -13.75 -1.66 -9.94
C VAL A 234 -12.72 -0.55 -10.06
N ALA A 235 -11.43 -0.89 -10.08
CA ALA A 235 -10.35 0.05 -10.30
C ALA A 235 -9.55 -0.34 -11.55
N PRO A 236 -9.93 0.12 -12.75
CA PRO A 236 -9.21 -0.17 -13.98
C PRO A 236 -7.72 0.22 -13.83
N GLU A 237 -6.84 -0.76 -14.05
CA GLU A 237 -5.38 -0.64 -13.92
C GLU A 237 -4.88 -0.18 -12.52
N GLY A 238 -5.74 -0.10 -11.50
CA GLY A 238 -5.39 0.43 -10.17
C GLY A 238 -5.20 1.95 -10.12
N LYS A 239 -5.70 2.69 -11.11
CA LYS A 239 -5.49 4.16 -11.23
C LYS A 239 -6.57 4.97 -10.52
N ILE A 240 -7.83 4.75 -10.89
CA ILE A 240 -9.01 5.40 -10.32
C ILE A 240 -10.07 4.33 -10.09
N CYS A 241 -10.66 4.33 -8.90
CA CYS A 241 -11.76 3.46 -8.54
C CYS A 241 -13.10 4.04 -9.00
N LEU A 242 -13.93 3.24 -9.68
CA LEU A 242 -15.29 3.58 -10.09
C LEU A 242 -16.25 2.75 -9.27
N ALA A 243 -17.08 3.38 -8.44
CA ALA A 243 -17.98 2.71 -7.52
C ALA A 243 -19.42 3.23 -7.59
N TYR A 244 -20.39 2.32 -7.58
CA TYR A 244 -21.80 2.60 -7.34
C TYR A 244 -22.13 2.55 -5.84
N GLY A 245 -22.96 3.46 -5.37
CA GLY A 245 -23.65 3.36 -4.09
C GLY A 245 -24.74 2.29 -4.15
N ARG A 246 -25.12 1.73 -2.99
CA ARG A 246 -26.29 0.86 -2.88
C ARG A 246 -27.53 1.73 -2.74
N LYS A 247 -28.56 1.52 -3.58
CA LYS A 247 -29.87 2.17 -3.42
C LYS A 247 -30.39 2.04 -1.99
N THR A 248 -30.79 3.17 -1.42
CA THR A 248 -31.28 3.27 -0.05
C THR A 248 -32.80 3.30 0.03
N GLY A 249 -33.46 3.93 -0.96
CA GLY A 249 -34.92 4.14 -0.97
C GLY A 249 -35.74 2.87 -1.11
N TYR A 250 -36.82 2.74 -0.33
CA TYR A 250 -37.74 1.60 -0.41
C TYR A 250 -38.82 1.74 -1.50
N VAL A 251 -39.09 2.95 -1.99
CA VAL A 251 -40.00 3.15 -3.14
C VAL A 251 -39.29 2.63 -4.40
N SER A 252 -39.80 1.52 -4.93
CA SER A 252 -39.25 0.85 -6.12
C SER A 252 -39.71 1.57 -7.39
N ALA A 253 -38.79 1.88 -8.30
CA ALA A 253 -39.13 2.43 -9.61
C ALA A 253 -39.44 1.32 -10.62
N TYR A 254 -38.75 0.19 -10.51
CA TYR A 254 -38.90 -0.98 -11.35
C TYR A 254 -38.57 -2.25 -10.55
N LYS A 255 -38.36 -3.39 -11.22
CA LYS A 255 -37.93 -4.62 -10.54
C LYS A 255 -36.50 -4.44 -10.01
N GLU A 256 -36.41 -4.26 -8.71
CA GLU A 256 -35.14 -4.10 -7.99
C GLU A 256 -34.84 -5.36 -7.19
N ILE A 257 -33.59 -5.84 -7.24
CA ILE A 257 -33.19 -7.16 -6.72
C ILE A 257 -32.29 -7.08 -5.48
N LEU A 258 -31.78 -5.89 -5.17
CA LEU A 258 -30.85 -5.68 -4.08
C LEU A 258 -31.58 -5.24 -2.80
N GLU A 259 -31.11 -5.74 -1.65
CA GLU A 259 -31.49 -5.19 -0.35
C GLU A 259 -31.08 -3.71 -0.25
N ARG A 260 -31.88 -2.89 0.43
CA ARG A 260 -31.56 -1.48 0.66
C ARG A 260 -30.40 -1.30 1.60
N GLY A 261 -29.58 -0.29 1.33
CA GLY A 261 -28.41 -0.02 2.15
C GLY A 261 -27.69 1.25 1.79
N ALA A 262 -26.41 1.27 2.14
CA ALA A 262 -25.48 2.37 1.94
C ALA A 262 -24.12 1.82 1.54
N ARG A 263 -23.28 2.68 0.96
CA ARG A 263 -21.85 2.42 0.84
C ARG A 263 -21.10 3.14 1.96
N VAL A 264 -20.23 2.43 2.66
CA VAL A 264 -19.30 3.02 3.64
C VAL A 264 -17.93 3.14 3.00
N ILE A 265 -17.21 4.21 3.33
CA ILE A 265 -15.90 4.53 2.78
C ILE A 265 -15.04 5.01 3.95
N ASP A 266 -13.99 4.27 4.25
CA ASP A 266 -13.05 4.55 5.34
C ASP A 266 -11.76 5.11 4.74
N LEU A 267 -11.44 6.34 5.11
CA LEU A 267 -10.27 7.08 4.60
C LEU A 267 -9.10 6.94 5.57
N TYR A 268 -7.90 6.75 5.03
CA TYR A 268 -6.69 6.61 5.83
C TYR A 268 -5.83 7.87 5.77
N GLU A 269 -5.43 8.36 6.93
CA GLU A 269 -4.54 9.52 7.03
C GLU A 269 -3.13 9.19 6.56
N ASN A 270 -2.54 10.11 5.79
CA ASN A 270 -1.22 9.97 5.17
C ASN A 270 -1.04 8.75 4.26
N GLU A 271 -2.14 8.14 3.80
CA GLU A 271 -2.14 7.02 2.88
C GLU A 271 -3.00 7.37 1.65
N ARG A 272 -2.50 7.04 0.45
CA ARG A 272 -3.32 7.01 -0.77
C ARG A 272 -4.10 5.71 -0.81
N ARG A 273 -4.96 5.52 0.20
CA ARG A 273 -5.75 4.31 0.41
C ARG A 273 -7.12 4.65 1.00
N PHE A 274 -8.14 3.94 0.55
CA PHE A 274 -9.42 3.85 1.26
C PHE A 274 -9.95 2.42 1.25
N ASP A 275 -10.73 2.08 2.27
CA ASP A 275 -11.55 0.86 2.27
C ASP A 275 -13.00 1.23 2.01
N THR A 276 -13.77 0.32 1.43
CA THR A 276 -15.20 0.51 1.19
C THR A 276 -15.95 -0.80 1.19
N TYR A 277 -17.20 -0.76 1.62
CA TYR A 277 -18.11 -1.91 1.64
C TYR A 277 -19.55 -1.43 1.55
N ILE A 278 -20.45 -2.37 1.25
CA ILE A 278 -21.89 -2.16 1.34
C ILE A 278 -22.39 -2.55 2.72
N ARG A 279 -23.16 -1.65 3.33
CA ARG A 279 -23.82 -1.87 4.62
C ARG A 279 -25.33 -1.91 4.43
N THR A 280 -25.95 -2.99 4.90
CA THR A 280 -27.41 -3.13 4.99
C THR A 280 -27.82 -3.49 6.43
N LEU A 281 -29.12 -3.70 6.68
CA LEU A 281 -29.58 -4.20 7.97
C LEU A 281 -29.14 -5.65 8.21
N SER A 282 -28.96 -6.43 7.14
CA SER A 282 -28.56 -7.83 7.23
C SER A 282 -27.05 -8.03 7.47
N GLY A 283 -26.18 -7.11 7.01
CA GLY A 283 -24.74 -7.34 7.10
C GLY A 283 -23.85 -6.30 6.46
N LYS A 284 -22.56 -6.65 6.35
CA LYS A 284 -21.54 -5.97 5.55
C LYS A 284 -21.21 -6.89 4.37
N PHE A 285 -21.06 -6.31 3.17
CA PHE A 285 -20.81 -7.04 1.94
C PHE A 285 -19.79 -6.31 1.07
N PHE A 286 -19.09 -7.06 0.24
CA PHE A 286 -18.19 -6.52 -0.79
C PHE A 286 -17.09 -5.61 -0.22
N ASP A 287 -16.46 -6.02 0.88
CA ASP A 287 -15.27 -5.33 1.42
C ASP A 287 -14.20 -5.23 0.34
N TYR A 288 -13.71 -4.00 0.13
CA TYR A 288 -12.75 -3.68 -0.91
C TYR A 288 -11.79 -2.60 -0.43
N THR A 289 -10.51 -2.88 -0.57
CA THR A 289 -9.39 -2.00 -0.24
C THR A 289 -8.81 -1.51 -1.54
N PHE A 290 -8.87 -0.20 -1.74
CA PHE A 290 -8.20 0.47 -2.85
C PHE A 290 -6.95 1.18 -2.33
N GLU A 291 -5.79 0.82 -2.86
CA GLU A 291 -4.55 1.56 -2.69
C GLU A 291 -4.05 2.01 -4.06
N GLN A 292 -3.94 3.32 -4.26
CA GLN A 292 -3.56 3.84 -5.57
C GLN A 292 -2.08 3.54 -5.84
N LYS A 293 -1.80 3.05 -7.06
CA LYS A 293 -0.43 2.79 -7.51
C LYS A 293 0.44 4.04 -7.45
N LEU A 294 1.74 3.87 -7.20
CA LEU A 294 2.69 4.96 -7.24
C LEU A 294 2.76 5.50 -8.68
N THR A 295 2.60 6.82 -8.85
CA THR A 295 2.82 7.47 -10.15
C THR A 295 4.26 7.94 -10.23
N ALA A 296 4.89 7.80 -11.39
CA ALA A 296 6.30 8.14 -11.61
C ALA A 296 6.66 9.61 -11.27
N ASP A 297 5.67 10.50 -11.21
CA ASP A 297 5.85 11.92 -10.92
C ASP A 297 5.95 12.23 -9.41
N ASN A 298 5.57 11.30 -8.53
CA ASN A 298 6.01 11.27 -7.15
C ASN A 298 7.16 10.25 -7.08
N TYR A 299 8.40 10.73 -6.94
CA TYR A 299 9.55 9.85 -6.85
C TYR A 299 9.33 8.79 -5.75
N PRO A 300 9.64 7.51 -6.01
CA PRO A 300 9.25 6.44 -5.11
C PRO A 300 10.14 6.43 -3.86
N THR A 301 9.53 6.16 -2.72
CA THR A 301 10.22 6.01 -1.42
C THR A 301 9.80 4.71 -0.77
N SER A 302 10.65 4.18 0.10
CA SER A 302 10.32 3.01 0.90
C SER A 302 9.51 3.47 2.11
N GLN A 303 8.44 2.74 2.42
CA GLN A 303 7.51 3.04 3.51
C GLN A 303 7.59 1.99 4.62
N GLY A 304 8.45 0.98 4.49
CA GLY A 304 8.69 0.04 5.58
C GLY A 304 9.98 -0.72 5.43
N THR A 305 10.48 -1.25 6.54
CA THR A 305 11.72 -2.04 6.56
C THR A 305 11.59 -3.29 7.41
N PHE A 306 12.31 -4.33 7.01
CA PHE A 306 12.53 -5.48 7.87
C PHE A 306 13.49 -5.14 9.03
N ILE A 307 13.32 -5.88 10.12
CA ILE A 307 14.25 -5.90 11.25
C ILE A 307 14.33 -7.31 11.84
N GLN A 308 15.55 -7.78 12.07
CA GLN A 308 15.83 -9.12 12.52
C GLN A 308 16.13 -9.14 14.02
N ASP A 309 15.72 -10.21 14.69
CA ASP A 309 15.87 -10.42 16.12
C ASP A 309 17.34 -10.29 16.59
N HIS A 310 18.29 -10.85 15.85
CA HIS A 310 19.71 -10.80 16.17
C HIS A 310 20.30 -9.39 16.11
N LEU A 311 19.77 -8.50 15.26
CA LEU A 311 20.21 -7.10 15.20
C LEU A 311 19.87 -6.38 16.51
N VAL A 312 18.70 -6.68 17.06
CA VAL A 312 18.10 -5.96 18.19
C VAL A 312 18.25 -6.65 19.54
N ALA A 313 18.81 -7.87 19.57
CA ALA A 313 18.90 -8.72 20.76
C ALA A 313 19.51 -8.02 21.99
N ASN A 314 20.45 -7.11 21.76
CA ASN A 314 21.16 -6.39 22.82
C ASN A 314 20.72 -4.93 22.99
N TRP A 315 19.72 -4.47 22.24
CA TRP A 315 19.29 -3.08 22.31
C TRP A 315 18.49 -2.81 23.57
N ASN A 316 18.66 -1.62 24.14
CA ASN A 316 17.76 -1.06 25.14
C ASN A 316 16.74 -0.11 24.48
N ASP A 317 15.83 0.45 25.27
CA ASP A 317 14.80 1.37 24.76
C ASP A 317 15.40 2.61 24.08
N ALA A 318 16.52 3.14 24.57
CA ALA A 318 17.15 4.31 23.96
C ALA A 318 17.70 3.99 22.56
N GLN A 319 18.29 2.80 22.37
CA GLN A 319 18.75 2.32 21.07
C GLN A 319 17.56 2.08 20.12
N TRP A 320 16.49 1.44 20.60
CA TRP A 320 15.25 1.30 19.84
C TRP A 320 14.66 2.65 19.40
N GLN A 321 14.55 3.62 20.31
CA GLN A 321 14.03 4.95 19.98
C GLN A 321 14.95 5.69 19.00
N LYS A 322 16.28 5.51 19.11
CA LYS A 322 17.23 6.09 18.14
C LYS A 322 17.04 5.51 16.74
N GLU A 323 16.80 4.19 16.63
CA GLU A 323 16.52 3.55 15.36
C GLU A 323 15.18 4.00 14.78
N LEU A 324 14.11 3.92 15.56
CA LEU A 324 12.77 4.31 15.10
C LEU A 324 12.69 5.79 14.72
N LYS A 325 13.49 6.66 15.36
CA LYS A 325 13.64 8.05 14.95
C LYS A 325 14.24 8.15 13.54
N ALA A 326 15.34 7.43 13.26
CA ALA A 326 15.95 7.41 11.93
C ALA A 326 14.99 6.86 10.87
N LEU A 327 14.25 5.78 11.18
CA LEU A 327 13.24 5.23 10.28
C LEU A 327 12.11 6.24 9.99
N LYS A 328 11.64 6.96 11.01
CA LYS A 328 10.62 8.01 10.85
C LYS A 328 11.13 9.20 10.04
N GLU A 329 12.37 9.63 10.27
CA GLU A 329 13.03 10.66 9.46
C GLU A 329 13.12 10.24 7.99
N ALA A 330 13.32 8.95 7.72
CA ALA A 330 13.33 8.35 6.38
C ALA A 330 11.93 8.04 5.80
N GLY A 331 10.84 8.44 6.47
CA GLY A 331 9.48 8.25 5.95
C GLY A 331 8.89 6.85 6.14
N MET A 332 9.53 5.99 6.93
CA MET A 332 9.00 4.65 7.21
C MET A 332 7.72 4.74 8.03
N GLN A 333 6.76 3.89 7.68
CA GLN A 333 5.46 3.71 8.33
C GLN A 333 5.33 2.30 8.95
N TYR A 334 5.97 1.30 8.34
CA TYR A 334 5.88 -0.10 8.74
C TYR A 334 7.23 -0.67 9.16
N LEU A 335 7.22 -1.48 10.21
CA LEU A 335 8.33 -2.31 10.64
C LEU A 335 7.92 -3.78 10.48
N ILE A 336 8.71 -4.57 9.75
CA ILE A 336 8.44 -5.99 9.57
C ILE A 336 9.40 -6.75 10.48
N PHE A 337 8.89 -7.26 11.59
CA PHE A 337 9.68 -8.07 12.51
C PHE A 337 9.75 -9.49 11.98
N GLY A 338 10.96 -10.06 11.92
CA GLY A 338 11.21 -11.42 11.44
C GLY A 338 10.45 -12.53 12.20
N PRO A 339 10.74 -13.81 11.93
CA PRO A 339 10.01 -14.93 12.52
C PRO A 339 10.01 -14.86 14.06
N THR A 340 8.83 -15.01 14.65
CA THR A 340 8.65 -15.02 16.11
C THR A 340 8.71 -16.43 16.71
N LEU A 341 8.90 -17.43 15.87
CA LEU A 341 9.30 -18.78 16.26
C LEU A 341 10.23 -19.34 15.19
N HIS A 342 11.43 -19.78 15.55
CA HIS A 342 12.42 -20.31 14.59
C HIS A 342 12.83 -21.72 15.00
N THR A 343 12.72 -22.67 14.08
CA THR A 343 13.22 -24.03 14.25
C THR A 343 14.48 -24.22 13.40
N GLY A 344 15.62 -24.38 14.09
CA GLY A 344 16.93 -24.57 13.46
C GLY A 344 17.08 -25.92 12.75
N LYS A 345 18.18 -26.10 12.00
CA LYS A 345 18.57 -27.38 11.37
C LYS A 345 18.83 -28.48 12.40
N ASP A 346 19.16 -28.09 13.62
CA ASP A 346 19.31 -28.96 14.79
C ASP A 346 17.95 -29.30 15.46
N ASN A 347 16.84 -28.88 14.86
CA ASN A 347 15.47 -28.94 15.40
C ASN A 347 15.29 -28.21 16.73
N VAL A 348 16.21 -27.29 17.08
CA VAL A 348 16.07 -26.46 18.27
C VAL A 348 15.10 -25.32 17.96
N ILE A 349 14.02 -25.27 18.72
CA ILE A 349 12.99 -24.23 18.61
C ILE A 349 13.36 -23.04 19.51
N LYS A 350 13.49 -21.86 18.93
CA LYS A 350 13.78 -20.59 19.59
C LYS A 350 12.65 -19.61 19.36
N SER A 351 12.45 -18.70 20.31
CA SER A 351 11.50 -17.60 20.19
C SER A 351 12.14 -16.32 20.74
N PRO A 352 11.92 -15.16 20.09
CA PRO A 352 12.38 -13.86 20.58
C PRO A 352 11.47 -13.31 21.69
N TYR A 353 10.47 -14.08 22.15
CA TYR A 353 9.60 -13.74 23.27
C TYR A 353 9.33 -14.97 24.17
N PRO A 354 8.82 -14.80 25.41
CA PRO A 354 8.48 -15.91 26.29
C PRO A 354 7.30 -16.72 25.73
N SER A 355 7.61 -17.83 25.06
CA SER A 355 6.66 -18.70 24.38
C SER A 355 6.49 -20.06 25.07
N ASN A 356 5.27 -20.60 25.05
CA ASN A 356 5.00 -21.97 25.49
C ASN A 356 5.34 -23.03 24.42
N LEU A 357 5.74 -22.59 23.22
CA LEU A 357 6.07 -23.45 22.09
C LEU A 357 7.55 -23.84 22.04
N THR A 358 8.36 -23.35 22.98
CA THR A 358 9.81 -23.63 23.07
C THR A 358 10.13 -24.54 24.26
N THR A 359 11.28 -25.22 24.19
CA THR A 359 11.80 -26.03 25.32
C THR A 359 12.37 -25.16 26.45
N LYS A 360 12.92 -23.99 26.12
CA LYS A 360 13.31 -22.95 27.09
C LYS A 360 12.22 -21.89 27.18
N LYS A 361 11.34 -22.05 28.17
CA LYS A 361 10.13 -21.23 28.36
C LYS A 361 10.38 -19.72 28.59
N ASN A 362 11.59 -19.35 29.02
CA ASN A 362 11.94 -17.95 29.28
C ASN A 362 12.97 -17.48 28.24
N ALA A 363 12.55 -16.55 27.37
CA ALA A 363 13.50 -15.70 26.67
C ALA A 363 14.16 -14.77 27.71
N GLU A 364 15.48 -14.57 27.62
CA GLU A 364 16.20 -13.66 28.53
C GLU A 364 15.68 -12.21 28.40
N LYS A 365 15.17 -11.86 27.22
CA LYS A 365 14.47 -10.62 26.91
C LYS A 365 13.30 -10.89 25.97
N ASP A 366 12.19 -10.20 26.19
CA ASP A 366 11.05 -10.22 25.29
C ASP A 366 11.24 -9.14 24.20
N LEU A 367 11.80 -9.54 23.06
CA LEU A 367 12.09 -8.63 21.96
C LEU A 367 10.80 -8.19 21.23
N VAL A 368 9.74 -9.00 21.26
CA VAL A 368 8.44 -8.63 20.67
C VAL A 368 7.80 -7.51 21.49
N GLU A 369 7.80 -7.62 22.83
CA GLU A 369 7.37 -6.55 23.74
C GLU A 369 8.17 -5.26 23.51
N MET A 370 9.50 -5.38 23.40
CA MET A 370 10.38 -4.23 23.17
C MET A 370 10.10 -3.57 21.82
N CYS A 371 9.93 -4.35 20.76
CA CYS A 371 9.56 -3.89 19.43
C CYS A 371 8.22 -3.14 19.46
N LEU A 372 7.15 -3.78 19.93
CA LEU A 372 5.80 -3.20 19.92
C LEU A 372 5.70 -1.93 20.78
N ARG A 373 6.24 -1.96 21.99
CA ARG A 373 6.20 -0.80 22.91
C ARG A 373 6.95 0.41 22.36
N ASN A 374 8.14 0.19 21.79
CA ASN A 374 8.92 1.29 21.25
C ASN A 374 8.33 1.81 19.93
N THR A 375 7.79 0.92 19.10
CA THR A 375 7.16 1.28 17.82
C THR A 375 5.85 2.03 18.03
N GLN A 376 5.05 1.67 19.05
CA GLN A 376 3.86 2.42 19.45
C GLN A 376 4.18 3.86 19.83
N LYS A 377 5.27 4.08 20.59
CA LYS A 377 5.73 5.44 20.95
C LYS A 377 6.16 6.25 19.74
N ALA A 378 6.73 5.60 18.73
CA ALA A 378 7.15 6.26 17.48
C ALA A 378 5.96 6.58 16.54
N GLY A 379 4.82 5.90 16.74
CA GLY A 379 3.63 6.03 15.90
C GLY A 379 3.70 5.20 14.61
N LEU A 380 4.46 4.10 14.60
CA LEU A 380 4.60 3.21 13.44
C LEU A 380 3.78 1.93 13.61
N LYS A 381 3.58 1.19 12.50
CA LYS A 381 2.86 -0.09 12.43
C LYS A 381 3.86 -1.25 12.35
N VAL A 382 3.49 -2.42 12.89
CA VAL A 382 4.32 -3.63 12.95
C VAL A 382 3.62 -4.80 12.28
N PHE A 383 4.30 -5.45 11.34
CA PHE A 383 3.99 -6.80 10.90
C PHE A 383 4.82 -7.79 11.73
N LEU A 384 4.17 -8.80 12.30
CA LEU A 384 4.86 -9.84 13.07
C LEU A 384 5.00 -11.10 12.21
N GLY A 385 6.24 -11.57 12.06
CA GLY A 385 6.54 -12.85 11.42
C GLY A 385 6.00 -14.03 12.22
N LEU A 386 5.39 -15.00 11.54
CA LEU A 386 4.95 -16.26 12.15
C LEU A 386 6.14 -17.20 12.43
N ASN A 387 5.92 -18.51 12.40
CA ASN A 387 6.98 -19.51 12.56
C ASN A 387 7.75 -19.74 11.26
N PHE A 388 9.04 -20.05 11.39
CA PHE A 388 9.89 -20.52 10.31
C PHE A 388 10.62 -21.81 10.72
N HIS A 389 10.87 -22.69 9.75
CA HIS A 389 11.67 -23.90 9.95
C HIS A 389 12.71 -24.05 8.85
N GLU A 390 13.98 -24.24 9.25
CA GLU A 390 15.13 -24.35 8.32
C GLU A 390 15.02 -25.48 7.28
N ARG A 391 14.21 -26.52 7.53
CA ARG A 391 13.96 -27.61 6.57
C ARG A 391 13.28 -27.10 5.30
N TRP A 392 12.61 -25.94 5.34
CA TRP A 392 12.08 -25.27 4.15
C TRP A 392 13.12 -25.17 3.03
N TRP A 393 14.37 -24.83 3.37
CA TRP A 393 15.45 -24.66 2.42
C TRP A 393 16.02 -25.96 1.86
N GLU A 394 15.69 -27.11 2.45
CA GLU A 394 16.13 -28.41 1.95
C GLU A 394 15.24 -28.91 0.79
N GLY A 395 14.03 -28.38 0.65
CA GLY A 395 13.07 -28.78 -0.40
C GLY A 395 12.64 -30.25 -0.36
N ASN A 396 12.90 -30.96 0.75
CA ASN A 396 12.75 -32.40 0.92
C ASN A 396 11.64 -32.76 1.93
N TYR A 397 10.47 -32.14 1.80
CA TYR A 397 9.32 -32.34 2.69
C TYR A 397 8.07 -32.69 1.89
N ASP A 398 7.12 -33.35 2.56
CA ASP A 398 5.80 -33.65 2.04
C ASP A 398 4.80 -32.55 2.44
N GLU A 399 3.60 -32.64 1.85
CA GLU A 399 2.51 -31.71 2.17
C GLU A 399 2.12 -31.80 3.66
N ASP A 400 2.03 -33.00 4.23
CA ASP A 400 1.66 -33.20 5.65
C ASP A 400 2.58 -32.43 6.61
N TRP A 401 3.90 -32.46 6.38
CA TRP A 401 4.83 -31.68 7.17
C TRP A 401 4.60 -30.17 7.01
N LEU A 402 4.37 -29.71 5.78
CA LEU A 402 4.12 -28.29 5.50
C LEU A 402 2.85 -27.80 6.20
N LEU A 403 1.76 -28.57 6.11
CA LEU A 403 0.50 -28.24 6.78
C LEU A 403 0.66 -28.20 8.31
N GLN A 404 1.44 -29.12 8.90
CA GLN A 404 1.77 -29.07 10.32
C GLN A 404 2.54 -27.80 10.70
N GLN A 405 3.44 -27.30 9.84
CA GLN A 405 4.11 -26.02 10.09
C GLN A 405 3.11 -24.85 10.09
N MET A 406 2.10 -24.86 9.21
CA MET A 406 1.08 -23.82 9.20
C MET A 406 0.25 -23.84 10.49
N GLU A 407 -0.07 -25.02 11.03
CA GLU A 407 -0.77 -25.14 12.32
C GLU A 407 0.07 -24.65 13.51
N ILE A 408 1.40 -24.82 13.46
CA ILE A 408 2.30 -24.18 14.43
C ILE A 408 2.21 -22.66 14.30
N GLY A 409 2.15 -22.12 13.07
CA GLY A 409 1.96 -20.70 12.81
C GLY A 409 0.66 -20.15 13.39
N ASN A 410 -0.45 -20.88 13.28
CA ASN A 410 -1.73 -20.53 13.90
C ASN A 410 -1.60 -20.41 15.43
N ARG A 411 -0.92 -21.38 16.07
CA ARG A 411 -0.67 -21.34 17.52
C ARG A 411 0.25 -20.19 17.95
N VAL A 412 1.22 -19.82 17.11
CA VAL A 412 2.06 -18.62 17.34
C VAL A 412 1.18 -17.37 17.28
N ALA A 413 0.32 -17.25 16.28
CA ALA A 413 -0.59 -16.10 16.16
C ALA A 413 -1.51 -15.96 17.38
N ASP A 414 -2.12 -17.06 17.84
CA ASP A 414 -2.96 -17.08 19.04
C ASP A 414 -2.21 -16.58 20.28
N GLU A 415 -0.99 -17.09 20.50
CA GLU A 415 -0.16 -16.70 21.64
C GLU A 415 0.27 -15.23 21.58
N LEU A 416 0.59 -14.72 20.39
CA LEU A 416 0.93 -13.31 20.18
C LEU A 416 -0.29 -12.39 20.41
N ILE A 417 -1.47 -12.78 19.94
CA ILE A 417 -2.71 -12.02 20.16
C ILE A 417 -2.99 -11.93 21.66
N GLU A 418 -2.96 -13.07 22.36
CA GLU A 418 -3.23 -13.15 23.80
C GLU A 418 -2.28 -12.25 24.60
N LYS A 419 -0.98 -12.28 24.29
CA LYS A 419 0.05 -11.54 25.03
C LYS A 419 0.07 -10.04 24.72
N TYR A 420 -0.16 -9.65 23.47
CA TYR A 420 0.23 -8.32 22.98
C TYR A 420 -0.92 -7.48 22.39
N LYS A 421 -1.91 -8.08 21.72
CA LYS A 421 -2.89 -7.32 20.92
C LYS A 421 -3.71 -6.32 21.75
N LYS A 422 -4.10 -6.67 22.98
CA LYS A 422 -4.85 -5.77 23.87
C LYS A 422 -4.09 -4.47 24.19
N ARG A 423 -2.76 -4.54 24.31
CA ARG A 423 -1.89 -3.40 24.67
C ARG A 423 -1.43 -2.61 23.45
N TYR A 424 -1.23 -3.30 22.33
CA TYR A 424 -0.59 -2.76 21.13
C TYR A 424 -1.48 -2.80 19.89
N GLY A 425 -2.81 -2.86 20.03
CA GLY A 425 -3.75 -3.20 18.95
C GLY A 425 -3.56 -2.45 17.62
N LYS A 426 -3.34 -1.13 17.64
CA LYS A 426 -3.08 -0.32 16.44
C LYS A 426 -1.66 -0.48 15.88
N THR A 427 -0.70 -0.81 16.74
CA THR A 427 0.72 -0.98 16.39
C THR A 427 1.00 -2.40 15.89
N MET A 428 0.45 -3.44 16.53
CA MET A 428 0.43 -4.81 16.03
C MET A 428 -0.58 -4.87 14.88
N TYR A 429 -0.10 -4.55 13.68
CA TYR A 429 -0.91 -4.17 12.53
C TYR A 429 -1.25 -5.37 11.65
N GLY A 430 -0.28 -6.23 11.32
CA GLY A 430 -0.49 -7.34 10.40
C GLY A 430 0.39 -8.55 10.67
N TRP A 431 0.22 -9.59 9.86
CA TRP A 431 0.98 -10.83 9.90
C TRP A 431 1.96 -10.89 8.73
N TYR A 432 3.20 -11.32 9.00
CA TYR A 432 4.17 -11.63 7.96
C TYR A 432 4.33 -13.16 7.86
N TRP A 433 3.96 -13.70 6.70
CA TRP A 433 4.16 -15.09 6.35
C TRP A 433 5.58 -15.28 5.82
N VAL A 434 6.42 -15.78 6.70
CA VAL A 434 7.89 -15.83 6.57
C VAL A 434 8.41 -16.87 5.58
N TRP A 435 7.53 -17.66 4.97
CA TRP A 435 7.91 -18.77 4.10
C TRP A 435 8.16 -18.24 2.69
N GLU A 436 9.42 -18.10 2.33
CA GLU A 436 9.83 -17.53 1.06
C GLU A 436 9.66 -18.52 -0.10
N VAL A 437 8.72 -18.24 -1.00
CA VAL A 437 8.39 -19.07 -2.17
C VAL A 437 9.12 -18.57 -3.42
N ALA A 438 9.78 -19.47 -4.14
CA ALA A 438 10.50 -19.16 -5.38
C ALA A 438 9.84 -19.73 -6.64
N ASN A 439 10.29 -19.30 -7.81
CA ASN A 439 9.89 -19.84 -9.12
C ASN A 439 10.56 -21.19 -9.46
N ILE A 440 10.55 -22.14 -8.51
CA ILE A 440 11.16 -23.46 -8.69
C ILE A 440 10.33 -24.38 -9.58
N ASP A 441 10.98 -25.25 -10.35
CA ASP A 441 10.36 -26.17 -11.31
C ASP A 441 9.24 -27.04 -10.70
N GLN A 442 9.36 -27.43 -9.43
CA GLN A 442 8.36 -28.24 -8.72
C GLN A 442 6.99 -27.55 -8.73
N LEU A 443 6.94 -26.22 -8.62
CA LEU A 443 5.69 -25.45 -8.60
C LEU A 443 5.04 -25.30 -9.98
N SER A 444 5.66 -25.84 -11.05
CA SER A 444 4.95 -26.04 -12.33
C SER A 444 3.88 -27.14 -12.21
N GLN A 445 4.10 -28.13 -11.33
CA GLN A 445 3.24 -29.29 -11.16
C GLN A 445 2.05 -28.96 -10.25
N LYS A 446 0.86 -29.46 -10.63
CA LYS A 446 -0.40 -29.17 -9.93
C LYS A 446 -0.38 -29.55 -8.45
N GLU A 447 0.22 -30.68 -8.11
CA GLU A 447 0.31 -31.19 -6.74
C GLU A 447 1.00 -30.19 -5.79
N TYR A 448 2.17 -29.67 -6.17
CA TYR A 448 2.88 -28.69 -5.35
C TYR A 448 2.18 -27.33 -5.28
N LYS A 449 1.50 -26.92 -6.36
CA LYS A 449 0.65 -25.72 -6.32
C LYS A 449 -0.53 -25.88 -5.37
N ASP A 450 -1.16 -27.05 -5.37
CA ASP A 450 -2.25 -27.36 -4.44
C ASP A 450 -1.74 -27.41 -3.00
N ALA A 451 -0.57 -28.01 -2.73
CA ALA A 451 0.03 -28.01 -1.41
C ALA A 451 0.34 -26.59 -0.90
N LEU A 452 0.84 -25.69 -1.76
CA LEU A 452 1.05 -24.28 -1.42
C LEU A 452 -0.27 -23.57 -1.11
N VAL A 453 -1.32 -23.78 -1.92
CA VAL A 453 -2.66 -23.24 -1.69
C VAL A 453 -3.23 -23.74 -0.37
N ASN A 454 -3.11 -25.03 -0.08
CA ASN A 454 -3.59 -25.64 1.16
C ASN A 454 -2.86 -25.07 2.37
N ALA A 455 -1.54 -24.92 2.29
CA ALA A 455 -0.73 -24.31 3.34
C ALA A 455 -1.14 -22.86 3.63
N LEU A 456 -1.24 -22.03 2.59
CA LEU A 456 -1.73 -20.65 2.72
C LEU A 456 -3.13 -20.61 3.33
N ASN A 457 -4.04 -21.48 2.89
CA ASN A 457 -5.42 -21.51 3.37
C ASN A 457 -5.56 -21.92 4.85
N ILE A 458 -4.64 -22.74 5.39
CA ILE A 458 -4.61 -23.03 6.84
C ILE A 458 -4.35 -21.75 7.63
N ASN A 459 -3.37 -20.94 7.22
CA ASN A 459 -3.06 -19.69 7.92
C ASN A 459 -4.09 -18.60 7.63
N LEU A 460 -4.42 -18.32 6.37
CA LEU A 460 -5.37 -17.26 6.00
C LEU A 460 -6.70 -17.43 6.74
N LYS A 461 -7.28 -18.64 6.69
CA LYS A 461 -8.56 -18.91 7.36
C LYS A 461 -8.51 -18.65 8.86
N HIS A 462 -7.44 -19.09 9.53
CA HIS A 462 -7.29 -18.90 10.97
C HIS A 462 -7.07 -17.43 11.32
N LEU A 463 -6.09 -16.79 10.67
CA LEU A 463 -5.68 -15.41 10.95
C LEU A 463 -6.82 -14.41 10.70
N HIS A 464 -7.59 -14.58 9.62
CA HIS A 464 -8.76 -13.74 9.37
C HIS A 464 -9.90 -13.99 10.37
N ALA A 465 -10.01 -15.20 10.92
CA ALA A 465 -11.01 -15.50 11.94
C ALA A 465 -10.66 -14.89 13.31
N VAL A 466 -9.39 -14.93 13.72
CA VAL A 466 -8.95 -14.43 15.04
C VAL A 466 -8.55 -12.95 15.03
N SER A 467 -8.27 -12.39 13.85
CA SER A 467 -7.82 -11.01 13.67
C SER A 467 -8.29 -10.44 12.31
N PRO A 468 -9.61 -10.26 12.10
CA PRO A 468 -10.16 -9.84 10.81
C PRO A 468 -9.65 -8.49 10.30
N ASP A 469 -9.23 -7.60 11.21
CA ASP A 469 -8.73 -6.26 10.86
C ASP A 469 -7.21 -6.24 10.56
N MET A 470 -6.52 -7.39 10.60
CA MET A 470 -5.07 -7.48 10.41
C MET A 470 -4.73 -8.11 9.04
N PRO A 471 -4.05 -7.39 8.14
CA PRO A 471 -3.68 -7.96 6.85
C PRO A 471 -2.61 -9.05 6.98
N PHE A 472 -2.69 -10.03 6.10
CA PHE A 472 -1.65 -11.02 5.85
C PHE A 472 -0.71 -10.51 4.76
N MET A 473 0.60 -10.64 4.95
CA MET A 473 1.61 -10.28 3.96
C MET A 473 2.55 -11.44 3.70
N LEU A 474 2.86 -11.71 2.43
CA LEU A 474 3.92 -12.62 2.01
C LEU A 474 4.91 -11.93 1.07
N CYS A 475 6.18 -12.34 1.14
CA CYS A 475 7.27 -11.76 0.36
C CYS A 475 8.05 -12.83 -0.40
N PRO A 476 7.50 -13.39 -1.49
CA PRO A 476 8.18 -14.41 -2.26
C PRO A 476 9.34 -13.82 -3.08
N PHE A 477 10.20 -14.68 -3.64
CA PHE A 477 11.37 -14.26 -4.41
C PHE A 477 11.43 -14.96 -5.78
N MET A 478 12.30 -14.48 -6.67
CA MET A 478 12.40 -14.96 -8.04
C MET A 478 13.84 -15.02 -8.53
N ASN A 479 14.10 -15.93 -9.46
CA ASN A 479 15.39 -16.12 -10.08
C ASN A 479 15.24 -16.29 -11.59
N TYR A 480 15.71 -15.32 -12.37
CA TYR A 480 15.60 -15.33 -13.84
C TYR A 480 16.31 -16.50 -14.52
N ARG A 481 17.23 -17.18 -13.80
CA ARG A 481 18.02 -18.28 -14.36
C ARG A 481 17.28 -19.60 -14.44
N ILE A 482 16.14 -19.71 -13.75
CA ILE A 482 15.39 -20.98 -13.62
C ILE A 482 13.90 -20.85 -14.00
N GLY A 483 13.48 -19.73 -14.60
CA GLY A 483 12.12 -19.56 -15.09
C GLY A 483 11.88 -18.16 -15.65
N THR A 484 10.70 -17.96 -16.23
CA THR A 484 10.30 -16.68 -16.83
C THR A 484 9.30 -15.90 -15.97
N ALA A 485 9.21 -14.58 -16.21
CA ALA A 485 8.21 -13.71 -15.57
C ALA A 485 6.78 -14.24 -15.74
N LYS A 486 6.45 -14.68 -16.96
CA LYS A 486 5.12 -15.17 -17.31
C LYS A 486 4.76 -16.47 -16.60
N GLU A 487 5.65 -17.45 -16.56
CA GLU A 487 5.40 -18.72 -15.86
C GLU A 487 5.21 -18.49 -14.36
N TYR A 488 5.99 -17.57 -13.78
CA TYR A 488 5.87 -17.22 -12.38
C TYR A 488 4.56 -16.47 -12.07
N ALA A 489 4.14 -15.56 -12.95
CA ALA A 489 2.83 -14.91 -12.83
C ALA A 489 1.68 -15.92 -12.92
N GLN A 490 1.72 -16.88 -13.85
CA GLN A 490 0.72 -17.94 -13.97
C GLN A 490 0.63 -18.84 -12.73
N LEU A 491 1.76 -19.11 -12.07
CA LEU A 491 1.75 -19.77 -10.76
C LEU A 491 0.95 -18.96 -9.75
N TRP A 492 1.20 -17.66 -9.65
CA TRP A 492 0.51 -16.79 -8.69
C TRP A 492 -0.96 -16.57 -9.04
N GLU A 493 -1.34 -16.44 -10.31
CA GLU A 493 -2.75 -16.45 -10.76
C GLU A 493 -3.48 -17.69 -10.26
N TYR A 494 -2.85 -18.86 -10.40
CA TYR A 494 -3.41 -20.11 -9.89
C TYR A 494 -3.61 -20.06 -8.38
N VAL A 495 -2.59 -19.60 -7.64
CA VAL A 495 -2.66 -19.48 -6.18
C VAL A 495 -3.75 -18.49 -5.78
N PHE A 496 -3.80 -17.29 -6.34
CA PHE A 496 -4.78 -16.26 -6.00
C PHE A 496 -6.22 -16.68 -6.29
N SER A 497 -6.44 -17.47 -7.35
CA SER A 497 -7.76 -18.00 -7.68
C SER A 497 -8.32 -19.00 -6.65
N LYS A 498 -7.47 -19.60 -5.81
CA LYS A 498 -7.84 -20.66 -4.86
C LYS A 498 -7.54 -20.34 -3.39
N ALA A 499 -6.55 -19.50 -3.13
CA ALA A 499 -6.21 -19.06 -1.80
C ALA A 499 -7.23 -18.02 -1.31
N HIS A 500 -7.58 -18.12 -0.03
CA HIS A 500 -8.60 -17.32 0.63
C HIS A 500 -8.08 -15.95 1.06
N PHE A 501 -7.22 -15.32 0.25
CA PHE A 501 -6.83 -13.93 0.47
C PHE A 501 -8.08 -13.05 0.54
N GLN A 502 -8.10 -12.17 1.52
CA GLN A 502 -9.12 -11.16 1.73
C GLN A 502 -8.62 -9.80 1.22
N SER A 503 -9.56 -8.87 1.11
CA SER A 503 -9.22 -7.49 0.78
C SER A 503 -8.26 -6.92 1.81
N GLY A 504 -7.20 -6.25 1.34
CA GLY A 504 -6.16 -5.67 2.19
C GLY A 504 -4.99 -6.61 2.50
N ASP A 505 -5.08 -7.91 2.20
CA ASP A 505 -3.91 -8.78 2.20
C ASP A 505 -2.89 -8.31 1.14
N ILE A 506 -1.61 -8.61 1.37
CA ILE A 506 -0.49 -8.01 0.66
C ILE A 506 0.39 -9.09 0.02
N PHE A 507 0.57 -8.97 -1.29
CA PHE A 507 1.59 -9.68 -2.06
C PHE A 507 2.77 -8.74 -2.29
N ALA A 508 3.91 -9.01 -1.66
CA ALA A 508 5.08 -8.13 -1.64
C ALA A 508 6.37 -8.83 -2.12
N PRO A 509 6.45 -9.29 -3.39
CA PRO A 509 7.63 -9.95 -3.91
C PRO A 509 8.90 -9.11 -3.76
N GLN A 510 9.99 -9.81 -3.45
CA GLN A 510 11.34 -9.26 -3.45
C GLN A 510 11.73 -8.83 -4.87
N ASP A 511 12.44 -7.71 -5.03
CA ASP A 511 12.97 -7.31 -6.35
C ASP A 511 14.16 -8.19 -6.79
N CYS A 512 14.75 -8.91 -5.84
CA CYS A 512 15.85 -9.86 -6.01
C CYS A 512 17.11 -9.27 -6.66
N VAL A 513 17.28 -7.94 -6.66
CA VAL A 513 18.47 -7.30 -7.25
C VAL A 513 19.67 -7.42 -6.31
N GLY A 514 19.45 -7.31 -5.00
CA GLY A 514 20.51 -7.43 -4.00
C GLY A 514 21.00 -8.87 -3.82
N ALA A 515 20.10 -9.84 -3.87
CA ALA A 515 20.40 -11.28 -3.88
C ALA A 515 20.87 -11.80 -5.24
N GLY A 516 20.78 -10.98 -6.30
CA GLY A 516 21.19 -11.35 -7.65
C GLY A 516 20.25 -12.36 -8.34
N GLY A 517 19.03 -12.49 -7.85
CA GLY A 517 17.95 -13.25 -8.48
C GLY A 517 17.37 -12.56 -9.71
N LEU A 518 17.43 -11.23 -9.80
CA LEU A 518 17.14 -10.42 -10.99
C LEU A 518 18.24 -9.38 -11.26
N ASN A 519 18.36 -8.96 -12.51
CA ASN A 519 19.01 -7.69 -12.84
C ASN A 519 17.95 -6.57 -12.77
N LYS A 520 18.33 -5.35 -12.38
CA LYS A 520 17.37 -4.23 -12.23
C LYS A 520 16.58 -3.96 -13.51
N GLU A 521 17.19 -4.12 -14.68
CA GLU A 521 16.55 -3.92 -16.00
C GLU A 521 15.40 -4.90 -16.27
N MET A 522 15.34 -6.01 -15.53
CA MET A 522 14.28 -7.02 -15.63
C MET A 522 13.06 -6.69 -14.77
N ILE A 523 13.16 -5.75 -13.84
CA ILE A 523 12.04 -5.38 -12.93
C ILE A 523 10.75 -5.09 -13.71
N PRO A 524 10.73 -4.28 -14.80
CA PRO A 524 9.50 -3.97 -15.51
C PRO A 524 8.78 -5.19 -16.10
N GLU A 525 9.54 -6.15 -16.62
CA GLU A 525 8.98 -7.40 -17.18
C GLU A 525 8.35 -8.24 -16.06
N TRP A 526 9.08 -8.47 -14.97
CA TRP A 526 8.65 -9.34 -13.88
C TRP A 526 7.50 -8.74 -13.06
N PHE A 527 7.61 -7.47 -12.65
CA PHE A 527 6.56 -6.78 -11.91
C PHE A 527 5.35 -6.47 -12.78
N GLY A 528 5.52 -6.32 -14.10
CA GLY A 528 4.41 -6.20 -15.05
C GLY A 528 3.51 -7.44 -15.06
N GLU A 529 4.09 -8.62 -15.27
CA GLU A 529 3.37 -9.90 -15.27
C GLU A 529 2.76 -10.20 -13.89
N LEU A 530 3.49 -9.96 -12.80
CA LEU A 530 2.95 -10.14 -11.44
C LEU A 530 1.80 -9.16 -11.13
N ASN A 531 1.85 -7.92 -11.62
CA ASN A 531 0.74 -7.00 -11.50
C ASN A 531 -0.49 -7.52 -12.25
N HIS A 532 -0.35 -8.10 -13.44
CA HIS A 532 -1.46 -8.76 -14.13
C HIS A 532 -2.08 -9.86 -13.27
N ALA A 533 -1.23 -10.72 -12.68
CA ALA A 533 -1.68 -11.78 -11.78
C ALA A 533 -2.44 -11.23 -10.57
N VAL A 534 -1.91 -10.22 -9.88
CA VAL A 534 -2.58 -9.63 -8.69
C VAL A 534 -3.94 -9.02 -9.05
N ASN A 535 -4.07 -8.36 -10.20
CA ASN A 535 -5.35 -7.77 -10.62
C ASN A 535 -6.47 -8.80 -10.86
N THR A 536 -6.14 -10.10 -10.97
CA THR A 536 -7.16 -11.17 -11.02
C THR A 536 -7.83 -11.42 -9.66
N LYS A 537 -7.27 -10.88 -8.56
CA LYS A 537 -7.80 -11.01 -7.20
C LYS A 537 -8.19 -9.63 -6.65
N PRO A 538 -9.48 -9.26 -6.74
CA PRO A 538 -9.97 -7.99 -6.22
C PRO A 538 -9.59 -7.77 -4.74
N GLY A 539 -9.03 -6.61 -4.43
CA GLY A 539 -8.65 -6.20 -3.07
C GLY A 539 -7.28 -6.70 -2.59
N LEU A 540 -6.59 -7.56 -3.34
CA LEU A 540 -5.21 -7.96 -3.02
C LEU A 540 -4.25 -6.81 -3.35
N LEU A 541 -3.46 -6.39 -2.38
CA LEU A 541 -2.50 -5.30 -2.53
C LEU A 541 -1.20 -5.80 -3.16
N PHE A 542 -0.65 -5.00 -4.08
CA PHE A 542 0.63 -5.31 -4.73
C PHE A 542 1.73 -4.37 -4.27
N TRP A 543 2.65 -4.88 -3.46
CA TRP A 543 3.81 -4.14 -2.95
C TRP A 543 5.11 -4.69 -3.56
N SER A 544 6.20 -3.97 -3.41
CA SER A 544 7.55 -4.46 -3.72
C SER A 544 8.39 -4.48 -2.45
N ASP A 545 9.18 -5.54 -2.26
CA ASP A 545 10.29 -5.55 -1.30
C ASP A 545 11.61 -5.29 -2.04
N ALA A 546 12.07 -4.04 -2.00
CA ALA A 546 13.25 -3.62 -2.74
C ALA A 546 14.53 -3.82 -1.91
N GLU A 547 15.45 -4.65 -2.40
CA GLU A 547 16.63 -5.04 -1.62
C GLU A 547 17.69 -3.93 -1.57
N THR A 548 18.04 -3.50 -0.35
CA THR A 548 19.02 -2.41 -0.07
C THR A 548 20.44 -2.90 0.17
N PHE A 549 20.75 -4.14 -0.20
CA PHE A 549 22.05 -4.76 0.03
C PHE A 549 22.63 -5.38 -1.24
N ASP A 550 23.91 -5.74 -1.18
CA ASP A 550 24.58 -6.61 -2.13
C ASP A 550 24.98 -7.89 -1.38
N GLN A 551 24.36 -9.00 -1.76
CA GLN A 551 24.53 -10.29 -1.10
C GLN A 551 25.92 -10.89 -1.32
N GLN A 552 26.63 -10.52 -2.39
CA GLN A 552 27.96 -11.06 -2.67
C GLN A 552 28.91 -10.83 -1.49
N PHE A 553 28.71 -9.73 -0.75
CA PHE A 553 29.50 -9.36 0.42
C PHE A 553 28.68 -9.04 1.67
N TRP A 554 27.33 -9.07 1.59
CA TRP A 554 26.40 -8.66 2.64
C TRP A 554 26.63 -7.21 3.12
N VAL A 555 26.64 -6.29 2.15
CA VAL A 555 26.99 -4.88 2.34
C VAL A 555 25.90 -3.96 1.80
N PRO A 556 25.86 -2.68 2.20
CA PRO A 556 24.90 -1.73 1.65
C PRO A 556 25.02 -1.55 0.13
N ALA A 557 23.87 -1.52 -0.53
CA ALA A 557 23.75 -1.12 -1.91
C ALA A 557 23.96 0.39 -2.07
N PRO A 558 24.58 0.87 -3.16
CA PRO A 558 24.56 2.28 -3.53
C PRO A 558 23.14 2.86 -3.67
N LEU A 559 22.94 4.11 -3.24
CA LEU A 559 21.62 4.75 -3.27
C LEU A 559 21.07 4.93 -4.69
N ASN A 560 21.92 5.21 -5.67
CA ASN A 560 21.49 5.30 -7.07
C ASN A 560 20.89 3.98 -7.58
N ARG A 561 21.46 2.83 -7.20
CA ARG A 561 20.94 1.50 -7.53
C ARG A 561 19.59 1.28 -6.85
N PHE A 562 19.49 1.56 -5.56
CA PHE A 562 18.26 1.39 -4.79
C PHE A 562 17.12 2.29 -5.30
N VAL A 563 17.40 3.55 -5.60
CA VAL A 563 16.40 4.47 -6.19
C VAL A 563 15.96 4.01 -7.56
N GLU A 564 16.86 3.49 -8.39
CA GLU A 564 16.51 2.97 -9.71
C GLU A 564 15.61 1.73 -9.61
N GLN A 565 15.90 0.80 -8.70
CA GLN A 565 15.02 -0.34 -8.41
C GLN A 565 13.60 0.13 -8.07
N MET A 566 13.48 1.08 -7.13
CA MET A 566 12.20 1.64 -6.72
C MET A 566 11.46 2.31 -7.89
N ARG A 567 12.18 3.04 -8.76
CA ARG A 567 11.61 3.67 -9.96
C ARG A 567 11.05 2.65 -10.94
N LEU A 568 11.78 1.57 -11.20
CA LEU A 568 11.36 0.53 -12.13
C LEU A 568 10.16 -0.26 -11.62
N ALA A 569 10.05 -0.48 -10.31
CA ALA A 569 8.92 -1.18 -9.70
C ALA A 569 7.66 -0.31 -9.54
N SER A 570 7.82 0.99 -9.29
CA SER A 570 6.73 1.92 -8.94
C SER A 570 5.51 1.96 -9.87
N PRO A 571 5.62 1.77 -11.21
CA PRO A 571 4.43 1.78 -12.07
C PRO A 571 3.45 0.63 -11.78
N TYR A 572 3.92 -0.43 -11.12
CA TYR A 572 3.17 -1.66 -10.92
C TYR A 572 2.63 -1.78 -9.50
N VAL A 573 3.34 -1.24 -8.52
CA VAL A 573 3.06 -1.43 -7.09
C VAL A 573 2.48 -0.17 -6.44
N SER A 574 1.72 -0.36 -5.36
CA SER A 574 1.13 0.73 -4.58
C SER A 574 2.01 1.19 -3.42
N LYS A 575 2.85 0.30 -2.88
CA LYS A 575 3.87 0.62 -1.86
C LYS A 575 5.16 -0.17 -2.08
N ILE A 576 6.23 0.35 -1.50
CA ILE A 576 7.56 -0.28 -1.49
C ILE A 576 8.00 -0.42 -0.04
N ILE A 577 8.36 -1.63 0.37
CA ILE A 577 9.12 -1.92 1.59
C ILE A 577 10.55 -2.29 1.21
N THR A 578 11.44 -2.46 2.19
CA THR A 578 12.82 -2.85 1.90
C THR A 578 13.38 -3.83 2.91
N PHE A 579 14.04 -4.85 2.40
CA PHE A 579 15.00 -5.67 3.12
C PHE A 579 16.43 -5.13 2.87
N ALA A 580 17.13 -4.56 3.84
CA ALA A 580 16.57 -4.00 5.08
C ALA A 580 17.28 -2.68 5.44
N TYR A 581 16.53 -1.59 5.50
CA TYR A 581 17.05 -0.27 5.88
C TYR A 581 17.77 -0.31 7.23
N SER A 582 17.19 -1.01 8.21
CA SER A 582 17.75 -1.17 9.57
C SER A 582 19.17 -1.75 9.56
N HIS A 583 19.51 -2.58 8.57
CA HIS A 583 20.84 -3.18 8.43
C HIS A 583 21.77 -2.36 7.55
N TYR A 584 21.25 -1.81 6.45
CA TYR A 584 22.10 -1.35 5.35
C TYR A 584 22.11 0.16 5.16
N TYR A 585 21.16 0.89 5.74
CA TYR A 585 21.03 2.35 5.60
C TYR A 585 20.91 3.07 6.95
N SER A 586 20.67 2.35 8.04
CA SER A 586 20.58 2.95 9.37
C SER A 586 21.90 3.60 9.77
N PRO A 587 21.88 4.88 10.20
CA PRO A 587 23.07 5.58 10.69
C PRO A 587 23.55 5.03 12.05
N ASN A 588 22.80 4.11 12.66
CA ASN A 588 23.18 3.44 13.89
C ASN A 588 24.03 2.19 13.64
N ILE A 589 23.97 1.64 12.42
CA ILE A 589 24.59 0.35 12.05
C ILE A 589 25.69 0.55 11.02
N VAL A 590 25.41 1.29 9.95
CA VAL A 590 26.37 1.57 8.88
C VAL A 590 26.81 3.03 8.89
N ASN A 591 27.75 3.37 8.00
CA ASN A 591 28.16 4.75 7.78
C ASN A 591 26.94 5.67 7.52
N GLU A 592 26.88 6.79 8.24
CA GLU A 592 25.74 7.72 8.24
C GLU A 592 25.46 8.37 6.87
N GLN A 593 26.40 8.35 5.93
CA GLN A 593 26.22 8.94 4.60
C GLN A 593 25.11 8.24 3.80
N TYR A 594 24.85 6.95 4.01
CA TYR A 594 23.71 6.26 3.39
C TYR A 594 22.38 6.88 3.83
N HIS A 595 22.22 7.09 5.15
CA HIS A 595 21.04 7.73 5.71
C HIS A 595 20.90 9.18 5.21
N LYS A 596 21.97 9.98 5.30
CA LYS A 596 21.95 11.40 4.87
C LYS A 596 21.62 11.54 3.39
N ALA A 597 22.22 10.72 2.54
CA ALA A 597 21.93 10.70 1.10
C ALA A 597 20.46 10.33 0.84
N TYR A 598 19.93 9.32 1.55
CA TYR A 598 18.53 8.94 1.43
C TYR A 598 17.58 10.04 1.90
N LEU A 599 17.87 10.74 3.00
CA LEU A 599 17.05 11.85 3.49
C LEU A 599 16.97 13.01 2.49
N GLN A 600 18.07 13.29 1.78
CA GLN A 600 18.05 14.28 0.70
C GLN A 600 17.09 13.85 -0.41
N TYR A 601 17.21 12.61 -0.89
CA TYR A 601 16.31 12.06 -1.90
C TYR A 601 14.86 12.03 -1.41
N PHE A 602 14.61 11.60 -0.17
CA PHE A 602 13.27 11.56 0.43
C PHE A 602 12.60 12.95 0.43
N LYS A 603 13.38 14.02 0.64
CA LYS A 603 12.85 15.39 0.75
C LYS A 603 12.41 15.98 -0.59
N ASN A 604 13.08 15.67 -1.70
CA ASN A 604 12.84 16.36 -2.98
C ASN A 604 12.97 15.50 -4.25
N GLY A 605 13.24 14.20 -4.11
CA GLY A 605 13.37 13.25 -5.21
C GLY A 605 14.68 13.32 -5.98
N GLN A 606 15.60 14.16 -5.55
CA GLN A 606 16.89 14.36 -6.21
C GLN A 606 17.96 13.59 -5.47
N LEU A 607 18.72 12.79 -6.22
CA LEU A 607 19.91 12.14 -5.69
C LEU A 607 20.96 13.21 -5.33
N PRO A 608 21.73 13.03 -4.25
CA PRO A 608 22.83 13.92 -3.94
C PRO A 608 23.95 13.80 -4.98
N ASP A 609 24.53 14.95 -5.33
CA ASP A 609 25.74 15.02 -6.14
C ASP A 609 26.97 14.85 -5.23
N ILE A 610 27.43 13.61 -5.08
CA ILE A 610 28.61 13.27 -4.27
C ILE A 610 29.72 12.83 -5.21
N LEU A 611 30.77 13.64 -5.29
CA LEU A 611 31.95 13.32 -6.09
C LEU A 611 32.58 11.99 -5.65
N PRO A 612 33.17 11.21 -6.59
CA PRO A 612 33.96 10.05 -6.23
C PRO A 612 35.06 10.40 -5.22
N PRO A 613 35.35 9.51 -4.27
CA PRO A 613 36.38 9.76 -3.27
C PRO A 613 37.78 9.80 -3.91
N PRO A 614 38.77 10.39 -3.22
CA PRO A 614 40.16 10.29 -3.64
C PRO A 614 40.66 8.83 -3.60
N ALA A 615 41.65 8.51 -4.43
CA ALA A 615 42.27 7.18 -4.44
C ALA A 615 43.04 6.91 -3.14
N VAL A 616 43.13 5.63 -2.77
CA VAL A 616 44.04 5.19 -1.70
C VAL A 616 45.48 5.55 -2.05
N SER A 617 46.31 5.83 -1.04
CA SER A 617 47.66 6.39 -1.25
C SER A 617 48.77 5.35 -1.27
N GLU A 618 48.55 4.19 -0.67
CA GLU A 618 49.53 3.10 -0.59
C GLU A 618 48.79 1.77 -0.42
N ILE A 619 49.33 0.70 -1.02
CA ILE A 619 48.89 -0.69 -0.80
C ILE A 619 50.13 -1.52 -0.47
N ILE A 620 50.07 -2.23 0.65
CA ILE A 620 51.07 -3.18 1.11
C ILE A 620 50.51 -4.57 0.87
N VAL A 621 51.23 -5.38 0.10
CA VAL A 621 50.90 -6.79 -0.16
C VAL A 621 51.90 -7.66 0.58
N LYS A 622 51.41 -8.55 1.43
CA LYS A 622 52.22 -9.55 2.15
C LYS A 622 51.65 -10.92 1.88
N THR A 623 52.47 -11.83 1.38
CA THR A 623 52.07 -13.23 1.26
C THR A 623 52.58 -14.04 2.45
N GLU A 624 51.68 -14.75 3.11
CA GLU A 624 52.02 -15.72 4.17
C GLU A 624 51.36 -17.07 3.87
N ARG A 625 52.20 -18.10 3.68
CA ARG A 625 51.78 -19.46 3.32
C ARG A 625 50.99 -19.48 1.99
N GLU A 626 49.68 -19.70 2.04
CA GLU A 626 48.77 -19.79 0.88
C GLU A 626 47.85 -18.56 0.75
N ASP A 627 47.92 -17.61 1.69
CA ASP A 627 47.02 -16.45 1.76
C ASP A 627 47.78 -15.16 1.42
N THR A 628 47.11 -14.23 0.73
CA THR A 628 47.63 -12.88 0.48
C THR A 628 46.94 -11.87 1.40
N TYR A 629 47.73 -11.13 2.16
CA TYR A 629 47.28 -10.06 3.05
C TYR A 629 47.50 -8.71 2.34
N LEU A 630 46.45 -7.93 2.24
CA LEU A 630 46.45 -6.58 1.71
C LEU A 630 46.22 -5.61 2.86
N GLU A 631 47.06 -4.58 2.97
CA GLU A 631 46.86 -3.42 3.82
C GLU A 631 46.91 -2.16 2.95
N TRP A 632 46.13 -1.12 3.25
CA TRP A 632 46.19 0.13 2.48
C TRP A 632 46.10 1.38 3.35
N LYS A 633 46.58 2.51 2.82
CA LYS A 633 46.44 3.81 3.45
C LYS A 633 45.28 4.58 2.84
N ALA A 634 44.30 4.92 3.68
CA ALA A 634 43.21 5.81 3.31
C ALA A 634 43.75 7.16 2.81
N PRO A 635 43.04 7.85 1.90
CA PRO A 635 43.41 9.20 1.51
C PRO A 635 43.26 10.20 2.67
N ASP A 636 43.86 11.37 2.53
CA ASP A 636 43.79 12.43 3.55
C ASP A 636 42.36 12.96 3.73
N ASP A 637 41.60 13.07 2.64
CA ASP A 637 40.16 13.37 2.67
C ASP A 637 39.34 12.08 2.61
N THR A 638 38.65 11.79 3.70
CA THR A 638 37.80 10.61 3.88
C THR A 638 36.31 10.96 3.96
N SER A 639 35.94 12.23 3.75
CA SER A 639 34.60 12.75 4.02
C SER A 639 33.49 12.09 3.21
N THR A 640 33.81 11.63 2.00
CA THR A 640 32.88 10.96 1.07
C THR A 640 33.04 9.44 1.06
N ILE A 641 34.01 8.88 1.77
CA ILE A 641 34.29 7.44 1.73
C ILE A 641 33.28 6.70 2.59
N THR A 642 32.71 5.65 2.02
CA THR A 642 31.85 4.70 2.72
C THR A 642 32.36 3.28 2.68
N GLY A 643 33.42 3.00 1.91
CA GLY A 643 34.11 1.72 1.93
C GLY A 643 35.18 1.59 0.85
N TYR A 644 35.70 0.37 0.70
CA TYR A 644 36.72 0.03 -0.28
C TYR A 644 36.37 -1.24 -1.07
N TYR A 645 36.65 -1.21 -2.37
CA TYR A 645 36.61 -2.38 -3.23
C TYR A 645 38.01 -2.97 -3.39
N ILE A 646 38.07 -4.30 -3.44
CA ILE A 646 39.29 -5.07 -3.63
C ILE A 646 39.12 -5.92 -4.88
N TYR A 647 39.99 -5.70 -5.86
CA TYR A 647 40.02 -6.43 -7.11
C TYR A 647 41.25 -7.32 -7.20
N ARG A 648 41.08 -8.46 -7.86
CA ARG A 648 42.15 -9.38 -8.25
C ARG A 648 42.01 -9.68 -9.73
N ASP A 649 43.06 -9.37 -10.50
CA ASP A 649 43.10 -9.55 -11.95
C ASP A 649 41.87 -8.94 -12.67
N GLY A 650 41.37 -7.80 -12.16
CA GLY A 650 40.20 -7.09 -12.67
C GLY A 650 38.84 -7.58 -12.12
N GLU A 651 38.79 -8.69 -11.40
CA GLU A 651 37.57 -9.20 -10.77
C GLU A 651 37.40 -8.67 -9.35
N LEU A 652 36.18 -8.26 -8.98
CA LEU A 652 35.87 -7.82 -7.62
C LEU A 652 35.82 -9.04 -6.68
N ILE A 653 36.74 -9.09 -5.71
CA ILE A 653 36.85 -10.21 -4.76
C ILE A 653 36.52 -9.82 -3.31
N GLY A 654 36.38 -8.51 -3.04
CA GLY A 654 36.05 -8.03 -1.71
C GLY A 654 35.41 -6.65 -1.71
N ASN A 655 34.47 -6.45 -0.80
CA ASN A 655 33.89 -5.15 -0.47
C ASN A 655 33.95 -4.93 1.05
N ARG A 656 34.54 -3.81 1.48
CA ARG A 656 34.77 -3.46 2.88
C ARG A 656 34.12 -2.12 3.23
N PRO A 657 32.83 -2.10 3.60
CA PRO A 657 32.14 -0.88 4.01
C PRO A 657 32.62 -0.39 5.38
N LEU A 658 32.49 0.91 5.63
CA LEU A 658 32.69 1.54 6.92
C LEU A 658 31.45 1.34 7.82
N ASP A 659 31.67 1.07 9.11
CA ASP A 659 30.60 0.95 10.11
C ASP A 659 30.11 2.33 10.59
N SER A 660 29.11 2.36 11.47
CA SER A 660 28.57 3.59 12.07
C SER A 660 29.56 4.41 12.92
N LYS A 661 30.73 3.84 13.25
CA LYS A 661 31.81 4.51 13.96
C LYS A 661 32.97 4.89 13.04
N ASN A 662 32.84 4.65 11.73
CA ASN A 662 33.90 4.75 10.74
C ASN A 662 35.17 3.96 11.14
N LYS A 663 35.00 2.83 11.84
CA LYS A 663 36.10 2.02 12.38
C LYS A 663 36.25 0.71 11.63
N TYR A 664 37.28 0.62 10.79
CA TYR A 664 37.96 -0.65 10.50
C TYR A 664 39.44 -0.41 10.16
N LYS A 665 40.21 -1.51 10.24
CA LYS A 665 41.56 -1.61 9.69
C LYS A 665 41.44 -1.72 8.17
N ASN A 666 42.19 -0.90 7.46
CA ASN A 666 42.33 -0.95 6.01
C ASN A 666 43.10 -2.22 5.61
N GLU A 667 42.49 -3.38 5.82
CA GLU A 667 43.09 -4.69 5.60
C GLU A 667 42.09 -5.68 4.97
N PHE A 668 42.60 -6.59 4.14
CA PHE A 668 41.85 -7.68 3.49
C PHE A 668 42.75 -8.91 3.36
N ILE A 669 42.16 -10.11 3.48
CA ILE A 669 42.87 -11.38 3.32
C ILE A 669 42.23 -12.15 2.18
N ASP A 670 42.97 -12.34 1.09
CA ASP A 670 42.61 -13.24 0.01
C ASP A 670 43.10 -14.66 0.36
N LYS A 671 42.18 -15.51 0.81
CA LYS A 671 42.51 -16.85 1.29
C LYS A 671 42.75 -17.82 0.14
N LYS A 672 43.80 -18.64 0.22
CA LYS A 672 44.18 -19.67 -0.77
C LYS A 672 44.46 -19.11 -2.18
N SER A 673 44.85 -17.84 -2.28
CA SER A 673 45.20 -17.17 -3.53
C SER A 673 46.49 -17.69 -4.16
N MET A 674 47.40 -18.27 -3.35
CA MET A 674 48.77 -18.60 -3.77
C MET A 674 48.99 -20.07 -4.14
N LYS A 675 48.25 -20.57 -5.15
CA LYS A 675 48.69 -21.76 -5.92
C LYS A 675 49.40 -21.34 -7.22
N GLY A 676 50.63 -20.84 -7.09
CA GLY A 676 51.60 -20.76 -8.20
C GLY A 676 51.38 -19.70 -9.27
N ARG A 677 50.56 -18.67 -9.02
CA ARG A 677 50.29 -17.58 -9.97
C ARG A 677 50.44 -16.21 -9.29
N LYS A 678 51.06 -15.26 -9.99
CA LYS A 678 51.08 -13.84 -9.58
C LYS A 678 49.74 -13.20 -9.91
N HIS A 679 49.20 -12.44 -8.97
CA HIS A 679 47.96 -11.68 -9.13
C HIS A 679 48.23 -10.19 -9.10
N LEU A 680 47.49 -9.43 -9.90
CA LEU A 680 47.41 -7.99 -9.80
C LEU A 680 46.29 -7.66 -8.81
N TYR A 681 46.63 -6.97 -7.72
CA TYR A 681 45.63 -6.45 -6.80
C TYR A 681 45.42 -4.96 -7.05
N GLU A 682 44.14 -4.57 -7.03
CA GLU A 682 43.75 -3.17 -7.15
C GLU A 682 42.78 -2.83 -6.01
N ILE A 683 42.97 -1.65 -5.40
CA ILE A 683 42.06 -1.15 -4.35
C ILE A 683 41.55 0.23 -4.77
N SER A 684 40.25 0.44 -4.60
CA SER A 684 39.59 1.73 -4.78
C SER A 684 38.71 2.06 -3.57
N ALA A 685 38.56 3.34 -3.28
CA ALA A 685 37.57 3.83 -2.34
C ALA A 685 36.24 4.07 -3.07
N TYR A 686 35.11 3.92 -2.37
CA TYR A 686 33.80 4.27 -2.92
C TYR A 686 32.96 5.07 -1.93
N ASN A 687 31.94 5.75 -2.45
CA ASN A 687 30.94 6.50 -1.68
C ASN A 687 29.54 5.84 -1.71
N CYS A 688 28.59 6.33 -0.90
CA CYS A 688 27.24 5.77 -0.82
C CYS A 688 26.41 5.91 -2.10
N MET A 689 26.88 6.67 -3.09
CA MET A 689 26.27 6.84 -4.41
C MET A 689 26.86 5.89 -5.46
N GLY A 690 27.83 5.04 -5.09
CA GLY A 690 28.51 4.14 -6.02
C GLY A 690 29.60 4.81 -6.85
N GLY A 691 29.99 6.05 -6.52
CA GLY A 691 31.15 6.71 -7.10
C GLY A 691 32.43 6.05 -6.60
N GLU A 692 33.25 5.56 -7.52
CA GLU A 692 34.50 4.85 -7.25
C GLU A 692 35.71 5.73 -7.57
N SER A 693 36.73 5.72 -6.71
CA SER A 693 38.01 6.39 -6.96
C SER A 693 38.77 5.74 -8.12
N ALA A 694 39.85 6.39 -8.57
CA ALA A 694 40.86 5.68 -9.34
C ALA A 694 41.40 4.49 -8.53
N LYS A 695 41.68 3.38 -9.21
CA LYS A 695 42.27 2.18 -8.62
C LYS A 695 43.77 2.38 -8.42
N LEU A 696 44.28 2.03 -7.25
CA LEU A 696 45.71 1.92 -7.01
C LEU A 696 46.12 0.46 -7.14
N ASN A 697 47.22 0.21 -7.85
CA ASN A 697 47.67 -1.13 -8.19
C ASN A 697 48.86 -1.52 -7.34
N ALA A 698 48.85 -2.74 -6.82
CA ALA A 698 50.02 -3.37 -6.21
C ALA A 698 50.21 -4.78 -6.75
N GLN A 699 51.47 -5.13 -7.00
CA GLN A 699 51.87 -6.48 -7.35
C GLN A 699 52.54 -7.12 -6.14
N ASP A 700 52.32 -8.43 -5.99
CA ASP A 700 52.99 -9.20 -4.95
C ASP A 700 54.52 -9.16 -5.16
N ALA A 701 55.25 -8.66 -4.17
CA ALA A 701 56.70 -8.56 -4.22
C ALA A 701 57.31 -9.92 -3.86
N THR A 702 58.18 -10.44 -4.73
CA THR A 702 58.95 -11.65 -4.44
C THR A 702 59.91 -11.39 -3.27
N ASN A 703 59.80 -12.18 -2.20
CA ASN A 703 60.97 -12.48 -1.36
C ASN A 703 61.90 -13.44 -2.11
#